data_AF-A0A493TVC8-F1
#
_entry.id   AF-A0A493TVC8-F1
#
_cell.length_a   1.000
_cell.length_b   1.000
_cell.length_c   1.000
_cell.angle_alpha   90.00
_cell.angle_beta   90.00
_cell.angle_gamma   90.00
#
_symmetry.space_group_name_H-M   'P 1'
#
loop_
_entity.id
_entity.type
_entity.pdbx_description
1 polymer ?
#
loop_
_entity_poly.entity_id
_entity_poly.type
_entity_poly.pdbx_seq_one_letter_code
_entity_poly.pdbx_strand_id
1 'polypeptide(L)'
;MCVYIYMYICTQILLKADKYISISECTACLTHSSLVYIIQMVWGTEVTHTVSANGATNHFTLNLQLVGLPLLPSYWSLGFQLSRWNYGSLDEVKKVVERNRLIDLPYDAQITDIDYMENRKDFTYDKVLFKDLPTFASYLHGFGKKYIIILDPAISTENLSDGSRYDSYYRGQSKQVWVNESDGITPLIGEVWPGRTVFPDYTNPDCTSWWVEECRLFNETVPYDGIWIDMNEISNFVQGSSNGCAQNDLNYPPFTPSILDKLMFSKTLCMDAVQKWGKHYDVHSLYGYSMAISTTEAIKTVFPGKRSFLISRSTFVGSGKHTGHWLGDNAATWEHIKWAIPGMLEFNLFGIPYIGADICGFFDDTTEELCRRWMQVGAFYPFSRNHNAEGYIPQDPAVFGADSVLVKTSKHYLNIRYTLLPYLYTLFYKAHTQGDTVVRPVLHEKFSLLINLISNMRVVSLFMFQGVDVIQAYIPDAVWYEYETGAKISIRKQWTDLYLPADKMGLHLRGGYIYPTQQPAPTTSESRKNPMGLIIALDDDNKAYGDLFWDDGESTEIKILGVLQEITGLTVTQNNDLQPSLHNITYYPSDKVVHITGLQLELGKSYTLKWTQQASINERFDCYPNQNSTKEKCEQLGCVWEQSPSNPDSPSCYYNSDNAYSVDGVEYSSSGLVANLTLNSTNARANDKYTEPIGTLRLEVKYHSNHMLQFKIYDYQNARYEVPVPLNLPSSPVNTNENLLYEVSVQRKPFGIQVRRKSTGTVIWDSQLPTFTFSDMFIQISTRLASQYIYGFGETEHTMFRRNMSWHTWGMFTRDQAPTYKLNSYGYQPFYMALEEDGNAHGVLLLNSNAMDVTFQPTPALTYRTIGGILDFYMVLGPTPELVVQEYTELIGRPVMPPYWSLGFQLCRYGYRNDSEISQLVEEMKAANIPYDVQYVDIDHMERQLDFTLGARFQGLPALINKIKAEGMRFIIILDPTISGNETDYPTFSRGVEDDVFIKWPNTNDIIYSKVWPFLPNVTVNESLPEQTQIRVNIAHAAFPDFLRNSTVEWWKREILEFYDNPRNNSQSVKFDGLWIVSVEMCLIFGVNVCQARVELQTETAAARVLKGIYNTACL
;
A
#
# COMPACT_ATOMS: atom_id res chain seq x y z
N MET A 1 -16.42 -5.45 -7.82
CA MET A 1 -17.20 -6.64 -8.23
C MET A 1 -18.61 -6.67 -7.63
N CYS A 2 -18.80 -6.28 -6.35
CA CYS A 2 -20.15 -6.17 -5.73
C CYS A 2 -21.10 -5.19 -6.43
N VAL A 3 -20.59 -4.08 -6.98
CA VAL A 3 -21.41 -3.09 -7.72
C VAL A 3 -21.94 -3.65 -9.05
N TYR A 4 -21.16 -4.48 -9.73
CA TYR A 4 -21.56 -5.10 -11.01
C TYR A 4 -22.58 -6.23 -10.82
N ILE A 5 -22.47 -6.99 -9.73
CA ILE A 5 -23.44 -8.03 -9.37
C ILE A 5 -24.76 -7.40 -8.89
N TYR A 6 -24.70 -6.27 -8.17
CA TYR A 6 -25.90 -5.54 -7.75
C TYR A 6 -26.64 -4.91 -8.94
N MET A 7 -25.92 -4.32 -9.92
CA MET A 7 -26.53 -3.80 -11.14
C MET A 7 -27.11 -4.92 -12.03
N TYR A 8 -26.45 -6.08 -12.15
CA TYR A 8 -26.96 -7.20 -12.94
C TYR A 8 -28.24 -7.81 -12.34
N ILE A 9 -28.32 -7.90 -11.01
CA ILE A 9 -29.51 -8.40 -10.29
C ILE A 9 -30.68 -7.41 -10.38
N CYS A 10 -30.43 -6.11 -10.21
CA CYS A 10 -31.48 -5.09 -10.39
C CYS A 10 -32.03 -5.05 -11.82
N THR A 11 -31.17 -5.25 -12.84
CA THR A 11 -31.59 -5.25 -14.24
C THR A 11 -32.42 -6.50 -14.60
N GLN A 12 -32.12 -7.65 -13.99
CA GLN A 12 -32.88 -8.90 -14.19
C GLN A 12 -34.23 -8.92 -13.46
N ILE A 13 -34.36 -8.19 -12.35
CA ILE A 13 -35.63 -8.08 -11.60
C ILE A 13 -36.61 -7.14 -12.32
N LEU A 14 -36.11 -6.07 -12.97
CA LEU A 14 -36.93 -5.12 -13.73
C LEU A 14 -37.46 -5.68 -15.07
N LEU A 15 -36.83 -6.72 -15.62
CA LEU A 15 -37.21 -7.32 -16.92
C LEU A 15 -38.25 -8.46 -16.82
N LYS A 16 -38.69 -8.87 -15.62
CA LYS A 16 -39.58 -10.03 -15.41
C LYS A 16 -40.95 -9.74 -14.80
N ALA A 17 -41.30 -8.48 -14.51
CA ALA A 17 -42.58 -8.14 -13.89
C ALA A 17 -43.55 -7.50 -14.91
N ASP A 18 -44.25 -8.34 -15.68
CA ASP A 18 -45.49 -7.98 -16.36
C ASP A 18 -46.62 -7.85 -15.32
N LYS A 19 -46.80 -6.65 -14.74
CA LYS A 19 -48.10 -6.08 -14.30
C LYS A 19 -47.94 -4.74 -13.60
N TYR A 20 -48.77 -3.79 -14.03
CA TYR A 20 -48.96 -2.44 -13.50
C TYR A 20 -49.33 -2.45 -12.00
N ILE A 21 -48.56 -1.73 -11.18
CA ILE A 21 -48.99 -1.22 -9.85
C ILE A 21 -48.62 0.27 -9.78
N SER A 22 -49.57 1.11 -9.36
CA SER A 22 -49.47 2.57 -9.40
C SER A 22 -48.65 3.16 -8.26
N ILE A 23 -47.99 4.29 -8.53
CA ILE A 23 -47.06 5.01 -7.63
C ILE A 23 -47.71 5.56 -6.34
N SER A 24 -49.05 5.58 -6.22
CA SER A 24 -49.75 6.14 -5.06
C SER A 24 -49.89 5.20 -3.86
N GLU A 25 -49.56 3.91 -3.96
CA GLU A 25 -49.59 2.97 -2.82
C GLU A 25 -48.20 2.73 -2.20
N CYS A 26 -47.11 3.17 -2.82
CA CYS A 26 -45.76 3.11 -2.23
C CYS A 26 -45.50 4.19 -1.17
N THR A 27 -46.36 5.21 -1.05
CA THR A 27 -46.09 6.38 -0.19
C THR A 27 -46.53 6.21 1.27
N ALA A 28 -47.14 5.09 1.65
CA ALA A 28 -47.59 4.84 3.03
C ALA A 28 -46.63 4.00 3.90
N CYS A 29 -45.55 3.43 3.35
CA CYS A 29 -44.56 2.63 4.11
C CYS A 29 -43.25 3.36 4.45
N LEU A 30 -43.11 4.64 4.11
CA LEU A 30 -41.87 5.42 4.32
C LEU A 30 -41.89 6.33 5.57
N THR A 31 -42.83 6.15 6.49
CA THR A 31 -42.92 7.01 7.69
C THR A 31 -43.19 6.21 8.96
N HIS A 32 -42.28 5.32 9.40
CA HIS A 32 -42.21 4.87 10.81
C HIS A 32 -40.76 4.58 11.24
N SER A 33 -40.12 5.64 11.73
CA SER A 33 -39.25 5.80 12.92
C SER A 33 -38.70 4.59 13.70
N SER A 34 -38.21 3.51 13.09
CA SER A 34 -37.57 2.40 13.84
C SER A 34 -36.19 1.94 13.36
N LEU A 35 -35.64 2.51 12.28
CA LEU A 35 -34.27 2.18 11.82
C LEU A 35 -33.17 3.12 12.34
N VAL A 36 -33.53 4.23 12.98
CA VAL A 36 -32.57 5.24 13.48
C VAL A 36 -32.09 4.93 14.91
N TYR A 37 -32.75 4.03 15.65
CA TYR A 37 -32.36 3.71 17.03
C TYR A 37 -31.41 2.50 17.21
N ILE A 38 -31.11 1.73 16.16
CA ILE A 38 -30.16 0.60 16.25
C ILE A 38 -28.75 0.98 15.77
N ILE A 39 -28.61 2.06 15.00
CA ILE A 39 -27.29 2.55 14.54
C ILE A 39 -26.64 3.51 15.56
N GLN A 40 -27.41 4.04 16.53
CA GLN A 40 -26.93 5.06 17.46
C GLN A 40 -26.57 4.55 18.88
N MET A 41 -26.75 3.26 19.19
CA MET A 41 -26.46 2.71 20.53
C MET A 41 -25.17 1.88 20.66
N VAL A 42 -24.36 1.72 19.60
CA VAL A 42 -23.08 0.97 19.68
C VAL A 42 -21.83 1.87 19.54
N TRP A 43 -21.98 3.15 19.23
CA TRP A 43 -20.85 4.09 19.05
C TRP A 43 -20.99 5.36 19.91
N GLY A 44 -21.28 5.15 21.19
CA GLY A 44 -21.50 6.21 22.17
C GLY A 44 -20.58 6.14 23.38
N THR A 45 -19.27 6.01 23.18
CA THR A 45 -18.24 6.46 24.14
C THR A 45 -16.94 6.74 23.39
N GLU A 46 -16.41 7.94 23.61
CA GLU A 46 -15.12 8.44 23.10
C GLU A 46 -13.99 7.42 23.33
N VAL A 47 -13.51 6.80 22.25
CA VAL A 47 -12.15 6.25 22.18
C VAL A 47 -11.58 6.64 20.82
N THR A 48 -10.66 7.59 20.83
CA THR A 48 -9.84 8.01 19.70
C THR A 48 -8.94 6.88 19.23
N HIS A 49 -9.27 6.21 18.13
CA HIS A 49 -8.32 5.40 17.36
C HIS A 49 -8.39 5.75 15.88
N THR A 50 -7.29 6.33 15.39
CA THR A 50 -6.94 6.66 14.01
C THR A 50 -6.95 5.43 13.10
N VAL A 51 -7.70 5.49 12.00
CA VAL A 51 -7.66 4.51 10.90
C VAL A 51 -6.47 4.87 9.98
N SER A 52 -5.43 4.03 9.94
CA SER A 52 -4.29 4.16 9.03
C SER A 52 -4.51 3.42 7.71
N ALA A 53 -3.75 3.77 6.67
CA ALA A 53 -4.00 3.43 5.27
C ALA A 53 -3.21 2.22 4.71
N ASN A 54 -3.38 1.02 5.28
CA ASN A 54 -3.19 -0.26 4.58
C ASN A 54 -4.56 -0.78 4.12
N GLY A 55 -5.26 -0.12 3.19
CA GLY A 55 -6.68 -0.37 2.93
C GLY A 55 -7.15 -1.85 2.94
N ALA A 56 -6.42 -2.81 2.37
CA ALA A 56 -6.75 -4.24 2.55
C ALA A 56 -6.23 -4.80 3.89
N THR A 57 -4.91 -4.76 4.11
CA THR A 57 -4.24 -5.36 5.28
C THR A 57 -4.69 -4.76 6.62
N ASN A 58 -4.89 -3.44 6.71
CA ASN A 58 -5.40 -2.75 7.89
C ASN A 58 -6.87 -3.04 8.16
N HIS A 59 -7.73 -3.20 7.14
CA HIS A 59 -9.11 -3.64 7.40
C HIS A 59 -9.13 -5.06 7.97
N PHE A 60 -8.23 -5.95 7.52
CA PHE A 60 -8.06 -7.28 8.12
C PHE A 60 -7.46 -7.19 9.53
N THR A 61 -6.39 -6.42 9.74
CA THR A 61 -5.79 -6.19 11.06
C THR A 61 -6.82 -5.64 12.05
N LEU A 62 -7.66 -4.68 11.66
CA LEU A 62 -8.74 -4.14 12.50
C LEU A 62 -9.81 -5.19 12.83
N ASN A 63 -10.19 -6.04 11.87
CA ASN A 63 -11.12 -7.15 12.11
C ASN A 63 -10.51 -8.19 13.08
N LEU A 64 -9.26 -8.59 12.86
CA LEU A 64 -8.57 -9.55 13.71
C LEU A 64 -8.24 -9.01 15.10
N GLN A 65 -8.02 -7.71 15.25
CA GLN A 65 -7.93 -7.07 16.58
C GLN A 65 -9.25 -7.15 17.34
N LEU A 66 -10.40 -7.10 16.65
CA LEU A 66 -11.72 -7.26 17.26
C LEU A 66 -12.03 -8.72 17.63
N VAL A 67 -11.75 -9.67 16.74
CA VAL A 67 -12.16 -11.08 16.92
C VAL A 67 -11.08 -11.98 17.54
N GLY A 68 -9.86 -11.46 17.67
CA GLY A 68 -8.69 -12.15 18.23
C GLY A 68 -7.64 -12.49 17.17
N LEU A 69 -6.40 -12.06 17.43
CA LEU A 69 -5.25 -12.38 16.58
C LEU A 69 -4.96 -13.89 16.59
N PRO A 70 -4.49 -14.46 15.45
CA PRO A 70 -4.21 -15.89 15.34
C PRO A 70 -3.14 -16.35 16.33
N LEU A 71 -3.15 -17.63 16.71
CA LEU A 71 -2.08 -18.22 17.51
C LEU A 71 -0.75 -18.26 16.73
N LEU A 72 0.36 -18.19 17.47
CA LEU A 72 1.68 -18.47 16.92
C LEU A 72 1.93 -19.99 16.95
N PRO A 73 2.10 -20.69 15.80
CA PRO A 73 2.30 -22.13 15.81
C PRO A 73 3.62 -22.53 16.50
N SER A 74 3.72 -23.80 16.90
CA SER A 74 5.02 -24.39 17.23
C SER A 74 5.90 -24.44 15.98
N TYR A 75 7.20 -24.15 16.08
CA TYR A 75 8.08 -24.17 14.91
C TYR A 75 8.08 -25.53 14.18
N TRP A 76 8.05 -26.63 14.94
CA TRP A 76 8.02 -27.98 14.38
C TRP A 76 6.76 -28.26 13.56
N SER A 77 5.64 -27.60 13.86
CA SER A 77 4.39 -27.84 13.15
C SER A 77 4.38 -27.20 11.76
N LEU A 78 5.33 -26.30 11.48
CA LEU A 78 5.58 -25.81 10.12
C LEU A 78 6.34 -26.82 9.26
N GLY A 79 6.93 -27.87 9.85
CA GLY A 79 7.47 -28.99 9.10
C GLY A 79 6.39 -29.75 8.31
N PHE A 80 6.81 -30.59 7.38
CA PHE A 80 5.89 -31.45 6.62
C PHE A 80 5.30 -32.54 7.51
N GLN A 81 4.09 -33.00 7.21
CA GLN A 81 3.35 -34.01 7.97
C GLN A 81 2.86 -35.14 7.07
N LEU A 82 2.86 -36.38 7.58
CA LEU A 82 2.37 -37.57 6.88
C LEU A 82 1.23 -38.17 7.68
N SER A 83 0.19 -38.57 6.95
CA SER A 83 -1.03 -39.10 7.50
C SER A 83 -1.73 -39.98 6.47
N ARG A 84 -2.63 -40.85 6.93
CA ARG A 84 -3.72 -41.43 6.15
C ARG A 84 -4.80 -41.91 7.10
N TRP A 85 -6.03 -41.94 6.61
CA TRP A 85 -7.09 -42.73 7.19
C TRP A 85 -6.81 -44.22 6.91
N ASN A 86 -6.77 -45.00 8.00
CA ASN A 86 -6.56 -46.44 8.00
C ASN A 86 -5.19 -46.89 7.43
N TYR A 87 -4.15 -46.85 8.26
CA TYR A 87 -2.92 -47.64 8.03
C TYR A 87 -3.13 -49.13 8.31
N GLY A 88 -4.11 -49.47 9.13
CA GLY A 88 -4.52 -50.84 9.47
C GLY A 88 -3.71 -51.49 10.59
N SER A 89 -2.46 -51.08 10.80
CA SER A 89 -1.65 -51.49 11.97
C SER A 89 -0.47 -50.55 12.20
N LEU A 90 0.04 -50.54 13.43
CA LEU A 90 1.24 -49.77 13.77
C LEU A 90 2.50 -50.23 13.01
N ASP A 91 2.57 -51.49 12.60
CA ASP A 91 3.68 -52.01 11.79
C ASP A 91 3.70 -51.38 10.39
N GLU A 92 2.53 -51.12 9.79
CA GLU A 92 2.47 -50.39 8.52
C GLU A 92 2.82 -48.92 8.69
N VAL A 93 2.37 -48.28 9.78
CA VAL A 93 2.80 -46.90 10.13
C VAL A 93 4.34 -46.84 10.21
N LYS A 94 4.97 -47.77 10.93
CA LYS A 94 6.45 -47.85 11.04
C LYS A 94 7.12 -48.05 9.68
N LYS A 95 6.56 -48.90 8.80
CA LYS A 95 7.11 -49.06 7.44
C LYS A 95 7.04 -47.77 6.62
N VAL A 96 5.93 -47.03 6.70
CA VAL A 96 5.77 -45.72 6.02
C VAL A 96 6.79 -44.72 6.55
N VAL A 97 6.93 -44.64 7.88
CA VAL A 97 7.93 -43.78 8.54
C VAL A 97 9.34 -44.13 8.08
N GLU A 98 9.71 -45.41 8.12
CA GLU A 98 11.06 -45.86 7.74
C GLU A 98 11.37 -45.62 6.26
N ARG A 99 10.45 -45.94 5.34
CA ARG A 99 10.72 -45.75 3.90
C ARG A 99 10.90 -44.28 3.52
N ASN A 100 10.17 -43.35 4.16
CA ASN A 100 10.36 -41.91 3.95
C ASN A 100 11.60 -41.37 4.68
N ARG A 101 11.97 -41.94 5.84
CA ARG A 101 13.21 -41.60 6.55
C ARG A 101 14.46 -42.03 5.77
N LEU A 102 14.46 -43.23 5.20
CA LEU A 102 15.60 -43.80 4.47
C LEU A 102 15.95 -43.04 3.18
N ILE A 103 15.01 -42.27 2.64
CA ILE A 103 15.26 -41.38 1.51
C ILE A 103 15.59 -39.95 1.96
N ASP A 104 15.80 -39.67 3.25
CA ASP A 104 16.05 -38.34 3.80
C ASP A 104 14.98 -37.30 3.41
N LEU A 105 13.70 -37.68 3.46
CA LEU A 105 12.60 -36.74 3.21
C LEU A 105 12.45 -35.78 4.43
N PRO A 106 12.46 -34.44 4.23
CA PRO A 106 12.16 -33.50 5.31
C PRO A 106 10.70 -33.66 5.77
N TYR A 107 10.51 -34.05 7.03
CA TYR A 107 9.22 -34.48 7.56
C TYR A 107 9.23 -34.53 9.10
N ASP A 108 8.37 -33.77 9.77
CA ASP A 108 8.42 -33.58 11.22
C ASP A 108 7.43 -34.40 12.04
N ALA A 109 6.22 -34.69 11.53
CA ALA A 109 5.15 -35.20 12.40
C ALA A 109 4.28 -36.31 11.80
N GLN A 110 4.25 -37.48 12.44
CA GLN A 110 3.37 -38.58 12.07
C GLN A 110 2.02 -38.43 12.71
N ILE A 111 0.99 -38.58 11.87
CA ILE A 111 -0.40 -38.59 12.32
C ILE A 111 -0.94 -40.01 12.17
N THR A 112 -1.63 -40.49 13.19
CA THR A 112 -2.50 -41.67 13.08
C THR A 112 -3.95 -41.24 13.18
N ASP A 113 -4.75 -41.72 12.24
CA ASP A 113 -6.20 -41.51 12.19
C ASP A 113 -6.92 -42.52 13.11
N ILE A 114 -8.24 -42.59 13.07
CA ILE A 114 -9.10 -43.35 13.98
C ILE A 114 -8.79 -44.87 14.04
N ASP A 115 -7.97 -45.40 13.12
CA ASP A 115 -7.54 -46.80 13.14
C ASP A 115 -6.61 -47.14 14.31
N TYR A 116 -5.98 -46.14 14.94
CA TYR A 116 -5.21 -46.40 16.17
C TYR A 116 -6.12 -46.74 17.36
N MET A 117 -7.38 -46.28 17.36
CA MET A 117 -8.32 -46.39 18.47
C MET A 117 -8.96 -47.77 18.57
N GLU A 118 -9.30 -48.22 19.78
CA GLU A 118 -10.04 -49.46 19.97
C GLU A 118 -11.50 -49.28 19.50
N ASN A 119 -11.87 -49.93 18.40
CA ASN A 119 -13.19 -49.77 17.75
C ASN A 119 -13.58 -48.29 17.55
N ARG A 120 -12.60 -47.44 17.18
CA ARG A 120 -12.80 -46.01 16.89
C ARG A 120 -13.35 -45.21 18.08
N LYS A 121 -13.08 -45.66 19.31
CA LYS A 121 -13.45 -44.94 20.54
C LYS A 121 -12.33 -44.03 20.99
N ASP A 122 -12.63 -42.75 21.18
CA ASP A 122 -11.72 -41.75 21.73
C ASP A 122 -11.07 -42.19 23.04
N PHE A 123 -9.85 -41.72 23.29
CA PHE A 123 -9.05 -42.03 24.49
C PHE A 123 -8.74 -43.52 24.71
N THR A 124 -8.75 -44.30 23.64
CA THR A 124 -8.32 -45.71 23.63
C THR A 124 -7.30 -45.96 22.53
N TYR A 125 -6.66 -47.13 22.54
CA TYR A 125 -5.89 -47.61 21.41
C TYR A 125 -6.11 -49.12 21.22
N ASP A 126 -6.02 -49.60 19.99
CA ASP A 126 -6.17 -51.02 19.67
C ASP A 126 -5.01 -51.83 20.26
N LYS A 127 -5.31 -52.65 21.26
CA LYS A 127 -4.32 -53.44 22.01
C LYS A 127 -3.72 -54.61 21.20
N VAL A 128 -4.20 -54.87 19.99
CA VAL A 128 -3.73 -55.92 19.09
C VAL A 128 -2.92 -55.32 17.94
N LEU A 129 -3.54 -54.48 17.12
CA LEU A 129 -2.95 -53.89 15.91
C LEU A 129 -2.02 -52.70 16.22
N PHE A 130 -2.23 -52.05 17.36
CA PHE A 130 -1.47 -50.89 17.84
C PHE A 130 -0.85 -51.12 19.23
N LYS A 131 -0.59 -52.39 19.60
CA LYS A 131 -0.08 -52.78 20.94
C LYS A 131 1.12 -51.98 21.46
N ASP A 132 2.03 -51.56 20.56
CA ASP A 132 3.26 -50.83 20.92
C ASP A 132 3.09 -49.29 20.86
N LEU A 133 1.87 -48.79 20.61
CA LEU A 133 1.59 -47.36 20.48
C LEU A 133 2.06 -46.51 21.68
N PRO A 134 1.94 -46.96 22.95
CA PRO A 134 2.51 -46.24 24.10
C PRO A 134 4.00 -45.89 23.98
N THR A 135 4.76 -46.65 23.19
CA THR A 135 6.19 -46.42 22.95
C THR A 135 6.50 -45.78 21.60
N PHE A 136 5.49 -45.60 20.74
CA PHE A 136 5.67 -45.12 19.38
C PHE A 136 6.13 -43.67 19.31
N ALA A 137 5.59 -42.79 20.16
CA ALA A 137 6.06 -41.42 20.25
C ALA A 137 7.54 -41.36 20.65
N SER A 138 7.98 -42.16 21.63
CA SER A 138 9.40 -42.27 22.00
C SER A 138 10.27 -42.73 20.83
N TYR A 139 9.78 -43.66 20.02
CA TYR A 139 10.46 -44.09 18.78
C TYR A 139 10.60 -42.92 17.79
N LEU A 140 9.54 -42.13 17.57
CA LEU A 140 9.60 -40.94 16.70
C LEU A 140 10.50 -39.83 17.26
N HIS A 141 10.43 -39.57 18.57
CA HIS A 141 11.26 -38.59 19.27
C HIS A 141 12.75 -38.92 19.16
N GLY A 142 13.11 -40.21 19.10
CA GLY A 142 14.48 -40.67 18.85
C GLY A 142 15.06 -40.19 17.51
N PHE A 143 14.21 -39.83 16.55
CA PHE A 143 14.59 -39.22 15.26
C PHE A 143 14.22 -37.74 15.17
N GLY A 144 13.93 -37.08 16.30
CA GLY A 144 13.54 -35.67 16.32
C GLY A 144 12.16 -35.35 15.74
N LYS A 145 11.31 -36.37 15.50
CA LYS A 145 9.95 -36.24 14.96
C LYS A 145 8.90 -36.07 16.07
N LYS A 146 7.65 -35.85 15.69
CA LYS A 146 6.49 -35.63 16.56
C LYS A 146 5.36 -36.60 16.22
N TYR A 147 4.47 -36.82 17.18
CA TYR A 147 3.30 -37.68 17.04
C TYR A 147 2.01 -36.90 17.28
N ILE A 148 1.07 -36.95 16.34
CA ILE A 148 -0.24 -36.29 16.42
C ILE A 148 -1.33 -37.36 16.37
N ILE A 149 -2.34 -37.22 17.22
CA ILE A 149 -3.53 -38.08 17.22
C ILE A 149 -4.76 -37.30 16.75
N ILE A 150 -5.67 -37.99 16.07
CA ILE A 150 -7.04 -37.50 15.88
C ILE A 150 -7.87 -37.75 17.15
N LEU A 151 -8.82 -36.86 17.47
CA LEU A 151 -9.85 -37.04 18.49
C LEU A 151 -11.19 -36.56 17.93
N ASP A 152 -12.22 -37.38 18.10
CA ASP A 152 -13.58 -37.08 17.65
C ASP A 152 -14.46 -36.64 18.83
N PRO A 153 -15.34 -35.65 18.66
CA PRO A 153 -16.20 -35.19 19.73
C PRO A 153 -17.19 -36.26 20.22
N ALA A 154 -17.67 -37.15 19.36
CA ALA A 154 -18.74 -38.09 19.71
C ALA A 154 -18.23 -39.27 20.55
N ILE A 155 -18.79 -39.44 21.76
CA ILE A 155 -18.35 -40.45 22.73
C ILE A 155 -19.28 -41.65 22.71
N SER A 156 -18.73 -42.85 22.51
CA SER A 156 -19.50 -44.10 22.44
C SER A 156 -20.23 -44.39 23.75
N THR A 157 -21.45 -44.91 23.66
CA THR A 157 -22.19 -45.43 24.83
C THR A 157 -21.90 -46.90 25.11
N GLU A 158 -21.14 -47.57 24.24
CA GLU A 158 -20.87 -49.01 24.30
C GLU A 158 -19.62 -49.33 25.12
N ASN A 159 -19.58 -50.53 25.69
CA ASN A 159 -18.42 -51.05 26.42
C ASN A 159 -17.20 -51.27 25.49
N LEU A 160 -16.03 -51.48 26.10
CA LEU A 160 -14.83 -51.92 25.41
C LEU A 160 -14.96 -53.37 24.91
N SER A 161 -14.06 -53.77 24.01
CA SER A 161 -14.09 -55.08 23.32
C SER A 161 -13.96 -56.26 24.28
N ASP A 162 -13.28 -56.07 25.40
CA ASP A 162 -13.12 -57.07 26.47
C ASP A 162 -14.33 -57.12 27.43
N GLY A 163 -15.39 -56.36 27.13
CA GLY A 163 -16.59 -56.24 27.95
C GLY A 163 -16.44 -55.28 29.14
N SER A 164 -15.27 -54.68 29.33
CA SER A 164 -15.05 -53.70 30.39
C SER A 164 -15.71 -52.36 30.09
N ARG A 165 -15.89 -51.57 31.14
CA ARG A 165 -16.57 -50.28 31.09
C ARG A 165 -15.74 -49.26 30.30
N TYR A 166 -16.35 -48.55 29.35
CA TYR A 166 -15.70 -47.43 28.68
C TYR A 166 -15.74 -46.18 29.55
N ASP A 167 -14.68 -45.98 30.35
CA ASP A 167 -14.70 -45.01 31.44
C ASP A 167 -14.91 -43.55 31.00
N SER A 168 -14.47 -43.14 29.80
CA SER A 168 -14.64 -41.77 29.30
C SER A 168 -16.12 -41.39 29.22
N TYR A 169 -16.98 -42.30 28.76
CA TYR A 169 -18.44 -42.11 28.79
C TYR A 169 -18.98 -41.98 30.22
N TYR A 170 -18.58 -42.86 31.14
CA TYR A 170 -19.13 -42.83 32.50
C TYR A 170 -18.66 -41.60 33.30
N ARG A 171 -17.42 -41.14 33.09
CA ARG A 171 -16.92 -39.89 33.67
C ARG A 171 -17.68 -38.68 33.12
N GLY A 172 -17.94 -38.62 31.82
CA GLY A 172 -18.78 -37.58 31.21
C GLY A 172 -20.22 -37.62 31.74
N GLN A 173 -20.83 -38.81 31.83
CA GLN A 173 -22.17 -39.01 32.37
C GLN A 173 -22.26 -38.53 33.83
N SER A 174 -21.26 -38.84 34.66
CA SER A 174 -21.22 -38.40 36.07
C SER A 174 -21.20 -36.88 36.24
N LYS A 175 -20.65 -36.16 35.25
CA LYS A 175 -20.53 -34.71 35.22
C LYS A 175 -21.64 -34.05 34.39
N GLN A 176 -22.55 -34.83 33.80
CA GLN A 176 -23.66 -34.37 32.96
C GLN A 176 -23.19 -33.43 31.84
N VAL A 177 -22.16 -33.85 31.09
CA VAL A 177 -21.45 -32.99 30.10
C VAL A 177 -22.01 -33.08 28.69
N TRP A 178 -23.15 -33.74 28.48
CA TRP A 178 -23.67 -34.02 27.14
C TRP A 178 -24.63 -32.93 26.64
N VAL A 179 -24.71 -32.80 25.32
CA VAL A 179 -25.82 -32.16 24.62
C VAL A 179 -27.09 -32.96 24.92
N ASN A 180 -28.13 -32.27 25.37
CA ASN A 180 -29.40 -32.91 25.72
C ASN A 180 -30.44 -32.75 24.61
N GLU A 181 -31.44 -33.63 24.61
CA GLU A 181 -32.69 -33.49 23.88
C GLU A 181 -33.43 -32.21 24.30
N SER A 182 -34.55 -31.92 23.63
CA SER A 182 -35.36 -30.72 23.91
C SER A 182 -35.94 -30.62 25.32
N ASP A 183 -35.94 -31.71 26.09
CA ASP A 183 -36.31 -31.73 27.51
C ASP A 183 -35.25 -31.13 28.45
N GLY A 184 -34.04 -30.90 27.93
CA GLY A 184 -32.91 -30.31 28.63
C GLY A 184 -32.22 -31.22 29.65
N ILE A 185 -32.62 -32.49 29.77
CA ILE A 185 -32.10 -33.43 30.78
C ILE A 185 -31.66 -34.79 30.22
N THR A 186 -32.23 -35.23 29.09
CA THR A 186 -31.92 -36.51 28.46
C THR A 186 -30.79 -36.32 27.46
N PRO A 187 -29.63 -37.01 27.59
CA PRO A 187 -28.57 -36.91 26.60
C PRO A 187 -29.04 -37.33 25.21
N LEU A 188 -28.79 -36.49 24.20
CA LEU A 188 -29.12 -36.81 22.82
C LEU A 188 -28.20 -37.91 22.30
N ILE A 189 -28.80 -38.91 21.64
CA ILE A 189 -28.08 -40.04 21.06
C ILE A 189 -28.03 -39.89 19.54
N GLY A 190 -26.83 -39.98 18.97
CA GLY A 190 -26.59 -40.07 17.54
C GLY A 190 -25.71 -41.26 17.17
N GLU A 191 -25.06 -41.17 16.01
CA GLU A 191 -24.18 -42.20 15.49
C GLU A 191 -22.99 -41.58 14.76
N VAL A 192 -21.77 -42.02 15.10
CA VAL A 192 -20.53 -41.65 14.40
C VAL A 192 -19.64 -42.92 14.32
N TRP A 193 -18.32 -42.77 14.24
CA TRP A 193 -17.37 -43.86 14.01
C TRP A 193 -17.46 -45.05 14.97
N PRO A 194 -17.62 -44.88 16.30
CA PRO A 194 -17.75 -46.00 17.22
C PRO A 194 -19.19 -46.51 17.35
N GLY A 195 -20.10 -46.11 16.45
CA GLY A 195 -21.52 -46.44 16.49
C GLY A 195 -22.32 -45.46 17.35
N ARG A 196 -23.18 -45.99 18.23
CA ARG A 196 -24.08 -45.20 19.08
C ARG A 196 -23.30 -44.29 20.02
N THR A 197 -23.59 -43.00 19.98
CA THR A 197 -22.77 -41.95 20.62
C THR A 197 -23.61 -40.86 21.29
N VAL A 198 -23.02 -40.24 22.31
CA VAL A 198 -23.43 -38.95 22.90
C VAL A 198 -22.46 -37.86 22.47
N PHE A 199 -22.89 -36.60 22.54
CA PHE A 199 -22.10 -35.45 22.12
C PHE A 199 -21.77 -34.57 23.32
N PRO A 200 -20.49 -34.24 23.59
CA PRO A 200 -20.11 -33.32 24.64
C PRO A 200 -20.57 -31.88 24.35
N ASP A 201 -21.12 -31.22 25.36
CA ASP A 201 -21.46 -29.81 25.31
C ASP A 201 -20.24 -28.97 25.73
N TYR A 202 -19.35 -28.67 24.79
CA TYR A 202 -18.15 -27.86 25.04
C TYR A 202 -18.43 -26.41 25.47
N THR A 203 -19.69 -25.97 25.43
CA THR A 203 -20.10 -24.67 25.97
C THR A 203 -20.28 -24.70 27.49
N ASN A 204 -20.33 -25.90 28.08
CA ASN A 204 -20.36 -26.15 29.51
C ASN A 204 -18.94 -26.24 30.11
N PRO A 205 -18.56 -25.40 31.10
CA PRO A 205 -17.26 -25.49 31.78
C PRO A 205 -16.95 -26.85 32.42
N ASP A 206 -17.98 -27.59 32.85
CA ASP A 206 -17.80 -28.95 33.38
C ASP A 206 -17.39 -29.94 32.27
N CYS A 207 -17.88 -29.72 31.05
CA CYS A 207 -17.43 -30.45 29.86
C CYS A 207 -15.97 -30.12 29.52
N THR A 208 -15.59 -28.84 29.54
CA THR A 208 -14.17 -28.47 29.37
C THR A 208 -13.28 -29.17 30.39
N SER A 209 -13.69 -29.19 31.67
CA SER A 209 -12.94 -29.86 32.73
C SER A 209 -12.86 -31.38 32.54
N TRP A 210 -13.93 -32.01 32.05
CA TRP A 210 -13.92 -33.42 31.68
C TRP A 210 -12.98 -33.68 30.50
N TRP A 211 -13.06 -32.90 29.42
CA TRP A 211 -12.23 -33.04 28.23
C TRP A 211 -10.72 -32.90 28.55
N VAL A 212 -10.36 -31.90 29.36
CA VAL A 212 -8.98 -31.71 29.85
C VAL A 212 -8.47 -32.96 30.56
N GLU A 213 -9.30 -33.57 31.42
CA GLU A 213 -8.93 -34.75 32.18
C GLU A 213 -8.80 -35.99 31.29
N GLU A 214 -9.70 -36.19 30.32
CA GLU A 214 -9.59 -37.30 29.36
C GLU A 214 -8.31 -37.19 28.51
N CYS A 215 -8.01 -36.01 27.97
CA CYS A 215 -6.76 -35.76 27.23
C CYS A 215 -5.53 -36.03 28.10
N ARG A 216 -5.53 -35.60 29.37
CA ARG A 216 -4.43 -35.84 30.32
C ARG A 216 -4.23 -37.32 30.60
N LEU A 217 -5.29 -38.05 30.94
CA LEU A 217 -5.24 -39.48 31.21
C LEU A 217 -4.75 -40.27 29.99
N PHE A 218 -5.21 -39.90 28.79
CA PHE A 218 -4.77 -40.57 27.58
C PHE A 218 -3.30 -40.27 27.24
N ASN A 219 -2.84 -39.03 27.46
CA ASN A 219 -1.44 -38.66 27.26
C ASN A 219 -0.48 -39.41 28.20
N GLU A 220 -0.92 -39.76 29.42
CA GLU A 220 -0.16 -40.62 30.34
C GLU A 220 0.03 -42.05 29.80
N THR A 221 -0.85 -42.50 28.90
CA THR A 221 -0.80 -43.82 28.26
C THR A 221 -0.09 -43.76 26.90
N VAL A 222 -0.43 -42.77 26.08
CA VAL A 222 0.09 -42.56 24.74
C VAL A 222 0.61 -41.12 24.66
N PRO A 223 1.93 -40.88 24.79
CA PRO A 223 2.48 -39.53 24.91
C PRO A 223 2.55 -38.83 23.55
N TYR A 224 1.43 -38.30 23.07
CA TYR A 224 1.32 -37.53 21.83
C TYR A 224 1.88 -36.09 22.02
N ASP A 225 2.17 -35.39 20.91
CA ASP A 225 2.71 -34.03 20.90
C ASP A 225 1.69 -32.97 20.46
N GLY A 226 0.60 -33.39 19.81
CA GLY A 226 -0.43 -32.52 19.25
C GLY A 226 -1.74 -33.24 19.00
N ILE A 227 -2.81 -32.46 18.80
CA ILE A 227 -4.19 -32.93 18.67
C ILE A 227 -4.78 -32.45 17.35
N TRP A 228 -5.40 -33.36 16.61
CA TRP A 228 -6.30 -33.06 15.50
C TRP A 228 -7.73 -33.33 15.98
N ILE A 229 -8.58 -32.30 16.01
CA ILE A 229 -10.01 -32.47 16.32
C ILE A 229 -10.83 -32.50 15.02
N ASP A 230 -11.59 -33.57 14.82
CA ASP A 230 -12.36 -33.79 13.60
C ASP A 230 -13.85 -33.98 13.89
N MET A 231 -14.69 -34.10 12.85
CA MET A 231 -16.12 -34.42 12.96
C MET A 231 -16.93 -33.41 13.78
N ASN A 232 -16.42 -32.18 13.94
CA ASN A 232 -16.88 -31.21 14.92
C ASN A 232 -17.73 -30.06 14.36
N GLU A 233 -18.42 -30.28 13.24
CA GLU A 233 -19.44 -29.35 12.73
C GLU A 233 -20.55 -29.01 13.75
N ILE A 234 -21.17 -29.92 14.50
CA ILE A 234 -20.93 -31.37 14.74
C ILE A 234 -21.53 -32.31 13.70
N SER A 235 -20.77 -33.31 13.27
CA SER A 235 -21.22 -34.34 12.32
C SER A 235 -21.98 -35.48 13.01
N ASN A 236 -23.03 -35.97 12.34
CA ASN A 236 -23.83 -37.11 12.78
C ASN A 236 -24.20 -37.98 11.57
N PHE A 237 -24.04 -39.30 11.65
CA PHE A 237 -24.35 -40.20 10.54
C PHE A 237 -25.85 -40.40 10.34
N VAL A 238 -26.62 -40.30 11.43
CA VAL A 238 -28.09 -40.22 11.42
C VAL A 238 -28.57 -38.76 11.35
N GLN A 239 -29.77 -38.53 10.82
CA GLN A 239 -30.35 -37.19 10.78
C GLN A 239 -30.94 -36.82 12.13
N GLY A 240 -30.29 -35.88 12.83
CA GLY A 240 -30.76 -35.36 14.10
C GLY A 240 -30.39 -36.20 15.31
N SER A 241 -31.12 -37.29 15.53
CA SER A 241 -30.90 -38.22 16.64
C SER A 241 -31.26 -39.65 16.20
N SER A 242 -30.95 -40.65 17.02
CA SER A 242 -31.43 -42.03 16.81
C SER A 242 -32.95 -42.16 16.78
N ASN A 243 -33.69 -41.17 17.30
CA ASN A 243 -35.16 -41.13 17.29
C ASN A 243 -35.73 -40.19 16.21
N GLY A 244 -34.87 -39.57 15.39
CA GLY A 244 -35.24 -38.46 14.51
C GLY A 244 -35.46 -37.15 15.27
N CYS A 245 -36.05 -36.16 14.60
CA CYS A 245 -36.35 -34.86 15.21
C CYS A 245 -37.85 -34.56 15.23
N ALA A 246 -38.29 -33.79 16.22
CA ALA A 246 -39.68 -33.37 16.35
C ALA A 246 -40.09 -32.38 15.25
N GLN A 247 -41.35 -32.45 14.83
CA GLN A 247 -41.92 -31.50 13.87
C GLN A 247 -42.20 -30.16 14.56
N ASN A 248 -41.26 -29.21 14.44
CA ASN A 248 -41.39 -27.86 14.97
C ASN A 248 -40.61 -26.84 14.11
N ASP A 249 -40.81 -25.56 14.40
CA ASP A 249 -40.24 -24.44 13.61
C ASP A 249 -38.71 -24.31 13.72
N LEU A 250 -38.06 -25.04 14.63
CA LEU A 250 -36.59 -25.06 14.72
C LEU A 250 -36.01 -26.11 13.76
N ASN A 251 -36.56 -27.32 13.79
CA ASN A 251 -36.15 -28.42 12.91
C ASN A 251 -36.61 -28.17 11.45
N TYR A 252 -37.74 -27.50 11.27
CA TYR A 252 -38.34 -27.15 9.98
C TYR A 252 -38.73 -25.67 9.94
N PRO A 253 -37.76 -24.76 9.79
CA PRO A 253 -38.04 -23.32 9.85
C PRO A 253 -38.89 -22.85 8.66
N PRO A 254 -39.64 -21.74 8.83
CA PRO A 254 -40.44 -21.16 7.74
C PRO A 254 -39.59 -20.73 6.54
N PHE A 255 -38.29 -20.49 6.75
CA PHE A 255 -37.30 -20.25 5.72
C PHE A 255 -36.08 -21.14 5.95
N THR A 256 -35.78 -22.02 5.00
CA THR A 256 -34.53 -22.80 4.98
C THR A 256 -33.57 -22.21 3.95
N PRO A 257 -32.38 -21.74 4.36
CA PRO A 257 -31.34 -21.25 3.45
C PRO A 257 -30.94 -22.30 2.40
N SER A 258 -30.09 -21.93 1.44
CA SER A 258 -29.54 -22.88 0.45
C SER A 258 -28.41 -23.76 0.99
N ILE A 259 -28.62 -24.31 2.18
CA ILE A 259 -27.80 -25.38 2.73
C ILE A 259 -28.02 -26.68 1.94
N LEU A 260 -27.03 -27.57 1.97
CA LEU A 260 -27.11 -28.91 1.40
C LEU A 260 -28.31 -29.67 2.02
N ASP A 261 -28.96 -30.51 1.21
CA ASP A 261 -30.20 -31.25 1.54
C ASP A 261 -31.43 -30.42 1.92
N LYS A 262 -31.32 -29.08 2.04
CA LYS A 262 -32.42 -28.18 2.42
C LYS A 262 -33.12 -28.60 3.73
N LEU A 263 -32.36 -29.16 4.67
CA LEU A 263 -32.85 -29.63 5.96
C LEU A 263 -31.84 -29.27 7.08
N MET A 264 -32.30 -28.57 8.11
CA MET A 264 -31.42 -27.99 9.14
C MET A 264 -30.60 -29.05 9.90
N PHE A 265 -31.21 -30.18 10.25
CA PHE A 265 -30.57 -31.27 11.00
C PHE A 265 -30.01 -32.39 10.11
N SER A 266 -29.83 -32.14 8.80
CA SER A 266 -29.14 -33.10 7.93
C SER A 266 -27.68 -33.23 8.36
N LYS A 267 -27.24 -34.47 8.61
CA LYS A 267 -25.87 -34.80 9.04
C LYS A 267 -25.40 -34.10 10.33
N THR A 268 -26.32 -33.65 11.18
CA THR A 268 -26.02 -33.02 12.47
C THR A 268 -27.10 -33.34 13.53
N LEU A 269 -27.12 -32.66 14.66
CA LEU A 269 -28.08 -32.92 15.77
C LEU A 269 -29.43 -32.25 15.51
N CYS A 270 -30.45 -32.60 16.30
CA CYS A 270 -31.74 -31.89 16.23
C CYS A 270 -31.58 -30.42 16.64
N MET A 271 -32.25 -29.51 15.94
CA MET A 271 -32.13 -28.06 16.15
C MET A 271 -32.71 -27.60 17.49
N ASP A 272 -33.60 -28.39 18.08
CA ASP A 272 -34.17 -28.16 19.41
C ASP A 272 -33.37 -28.83 20.54
N ALA A 273 -32.25 -29.50 20.24
CA ALA A 273 -31.31 -29.98 21.24
C ALA A 273 -30.72 -28.82 22.06
N VAL A 274 -30.34 -29.08 23.31
CA VAL A 274 -29.98 -28.05 24.30
C VAL A 274 -28.52 -28.17 24.70
N GLN A 275 -27.81 -27.05 24.62
CA GLN A 275 -26.45 -26.81 25.12
C GLN A 275 -26.47 -25.67 26.13
N LYS A 276 -25.38 -25.51 26.89
CA LYS A 276 -25.26 -24.47 27.93
C LYS A 276 -25.43 -23.06 27.38
N TRP A 277 -24.91 -22.77 26.17
CA TRP A 277 -25.08 -21.46 25.52
C TRP A 277 -26.44 -21.26 24.84
N GLY A 278 -27.23 -22.30 24.62
CA GLY A 278 -28.53 -22.18 23.96
C GLY A 278 -28.98 -23.44 23.23
N LYS A 279 -30.01 -23.29 22.39
CA LYS A 279 -30.48 -24.38 21.53
C LYS A 279 -29.56 -24.56 20.33
N HIS A 280 -29.48 -25.80 19.85
CA HIS A 280 -28.62 -26.16 18.74
C HIS A 280 -28.92 -25.35 17.45
N TYR A 281 -30.17 -24.94 17.22
CA TYR A 281 -30.55 -23.99 16.17
C TYR A 281 -29.68 -22.73 16.15
N ASP A 282 -29.39 -22.16 17.32
CA ASP A 282 -28.64 -20.92 17.47
C ASP A 282 -27.12 -21.17 17.54
N VAL A 283 -26.71 -22.27 18.16
CA VAL A 283 -25.29 -22.53 18.50
C VAL A 283 -24.63 -23.64 17.67
N HIS A 284 -25.31 -24.23 16.69
CA HIS A 284 -24.77 -25.30 15.83
C HIS A 284 -23.39 -24.93 15.26
N SER A 285 -23.30 -23.78 14.60
CA SER A 285 -22.05 -23.31 13.97
C SER A 285 -20.98 -22.85 14.96
N LEU A 286 -21.22 -22.95 16.28
CA LEU A 286 -20.25 -22.66 17.33
C LEU A 286 -19.67 -23.92 17.97
N TYR A 287 -20.11 -25.12 17.57
CA TYR A 287 -19.67 -26.37 18.20
C TYR A 287 -18.15 -26.57 18.08
N GLY A 288 -17.61 -26.55 16.85
CA GLY A 288 -16.15 -26.64 16.60
C GLY A 288 -15.35 -25.52 17.26
N TYR A 289 -15.90 -24.30 17.32
CA TYR A 289 -15.29 -23.17 18.02
C TYR A 289 -15.16 -23.43 19.53
N SER A 290 -16.24 -23.85 20.18
CA SER A 290 -16.24 -24.18 21.61
C SER A 290 -15.36 -25.40 21.94
N MET A 291 -15.32 -26.40 21.06
CA MET A 291 -14.40 -27.54 21.18
C MET A 291 -12.94 -27.10 21.08
N ALA A 292 -12.58 -26.23 20.13
CA ALA A 292 -11.21 -25.70 20.00
C ALA A 292 -10.76 -24.92 21.25
N ILE A 293 -11.65 -24.16 21.89
CA ILE A 293 -11.38 -23.51 23.17
C ILE A 293 -11.10 -24.55 24.26
N SER A 294 -11.96 -25.54 24.41
CA SER A 294 -11.79 -26.60 25.41
C SER A 294 -10.50 -27.40 25.19
N THR A 295 -10.15 -27.71 23.95
CA THR A 295 -8.89 -28.39 23.59
C THR A 295 -7.67 -27.50 23.82
N THR A 296 -7.79 -26.17 23.69
CA THR A 296 -6.72 -25.24 24.08
C THR A 296 -6.43 -25.34 25.58
N GLU A 297 -7.45 -25.44 26.43
CA GLU A 297 -7.27 -25.66 27.87
C GLU A 297 -6.67 -27.04 28.18
N ALA A 298 -7.05 -28.07 27.40
CA ALA A 298 -6.42 -29.38 27.49
C ALA A 298 -4.92 -29.31 27.17
N ILE A 299 -4.55 -28.63 26.07
CA ILE A 299 -3.14 -28.42 25.69
C ILE A 299 -2.34 -27.72 26.78
N LYS A 300 -2.89 -26.69 27.44
CA LYS A 300 -2.21 -26.00 28.55
C LYS A 300 -1.89 -26.93 29.72
N THR A 301 -2.76 -27.92 29.96
CA THR A 301 -2.63 -28.89 31.05
C THR A 301 -1.69 -30.03 30.68
N VAL A 302 -1.84 -30.58 29.47
CA VAL A 302 -1.07 -31.72 28.98
C VAL A 302 0.36 -31.31 28.60
N PHE A 303 0.53 -30.11 28.07
CA PHE A 303 1.82 -29.57 27.63
C PHE A 303 2.15 -28.22 28.30
N PRO A 304 2.37 -28.18 29.63
CA PRO A 304 2.62 -26.94 30.35
C PRO A 304 3.77 -26.12 29.74
N GLY A 305 3.50 -24.84 29.46
CA GLY A 305 4.48 -23.92 28.88
C GLY A 305 4.82 -24.16 27.41
N LYS A 306 4.17 -25.10 26.72
CA LYS A 306 4.36 -25.38 25.29
C LYS A 306 3.14 -24.95 24.49
N ARG A 307 3.36 -24.63 23.21
CA ARG A 307 2.28 -24.30 22.27
C ARG A 307 1.56 -25.54 21.75
N SER A 308 2.24 -26.70 21.69
CA SER A 308 1.73 -27.93 21.08
C SER A 308 1.24 -27.69 19.64
N PHE A 309 0.21 -28.41 19.20
CA PHE A 309 -0.43 -28.31 17.90
C PHE A 309 -1.93 -28.61 18.06
N LEU A 310 -2.76 -27.79 17.43
CA LEU A 310 -4.21 -28.00 17.33
C LEU A 310 -4.69 -27.64 15.93
N ILE A 311 -5.29 -28.61 15.25
CA ILE A 311 -6.00 -28.39 13.98
C ILE A 311 -7.45 -28.84 14.08
N SER A 312 -8.39 -28.04 13.58
CA SER A 312 -9.83 -28.26 13.66
C SER A 312 -10.48 -28.23 12.28
N ARG A 313 -11.50 -29.08 12.06
CA ARG A 313 -12.31 -29.04 10.84
C ARG A 313 -13.27 -27.86 10.86
N SER A 314 -14.22 -27.88 11.79
CA SER A 314 -15.20 -26.80 11.94
C SER A 314 -14.57 -25.58 12.59
N THR A 315 -14.91 -24.40 12.08
CA THR A 315 -14.40 -23.11 12.56
C THR A 315 -15.52 -22.05 12.57
N PHE A 316 -15.36 -21.04 13.42
CA PHE A 316 -16.17 -19.83 13.43
C PHE A 316 -15.25 -18.60 13.48
N VAL A 317 -15.83 -17.40 13.41
CA VAL A 317 -15.09 -16.14 13.53
C VAL A 317 -14.27 -16.14 14.82
N GLY A 318 -12.95 -15.96 14.71
CA GLY A 318 -12.01 -15.97 15.84
C GLY A 318 -11.37 -17.34 16.14
N SER A 319 -11.73 -18.43 15.45
CA SER A 319 -11.12 -19.76 15.66
C SER A 319 -9.59 -19.76 15.51
N GLY A 320 -9.02 -18.89 14.67
CA GLY A 320 -7.57 -18.80 14.46
C GLY A 320 -6.74 -18.49 15.72
N LYS A 321 -7.36 -17.91 16.75
CA LYS A 321 -6.75 -17.70 18.07
C LYS A 321 -6.46 -19.01 18.81
N HIS A 322 -7.17 -20.08 18.46
CA HIS A 322 -7.16 -21.36 19.18
C HIS A 322 -6.61 -22.50 18.34
N THR A 323 -6.87 -22.50 17.02
CA THR A 323 -6.55 -23.63 16.15
C THR A 323 -6.17 -23.20 14.72
N GLY A 324 -5.40 -24.05 14.03
CA GLY A 324 -5.33 -24.01 12.56
C GLY A 324 -6.48 -24.78 11.90
N HIS A 325 -6.46 -24.86 10.58
CA HIS A 325 -7.49 -25.56 9.80
C HIS A 325 -6.88 -26.29 8.59
N TRP A 326 -7.59 -27.27 8.05
CA TRP A 326 -7.32 -27.83 6.72
C TRP A 326 -8.61 -27.82 5.91
N LEU A 327 -8.53 -27.67 4.59
CA LEU A 327 -9.70 -27.48 3.71
C LEU A 327 -10.64 -28.70 3.57
N GLY A 328 -10.50 -29.71 4.43
CA GLY A 328 -11.35 -30.88 4.46
C GLY A 328 -11.03 -31.91 3.39
N ASP A 329 -11.95 -32.86 3.26
CA ASP A 329 -11.85 -34.07 2.46
C ASP A 329 -11.92 -33.76 0.96
N ASN A 330 -10.77 -33.40 0.38
CA ASN A 330 -10.63 -33.09 -1.04
C ASN A 330 -10.44 -34.38 -1.89
N ALA A 331 -10.40 -34.26 -3.22
CA ALA A 331 -10.21 -35.39 -4.13
C ALA A 331 -8.88 -35.27 -4.89
N ALA A 332 -8.33 -36.40 -5.33
CA ALA A 332 -7.11 -36.52 -6.13
C ALA A 332 -7.35 -36.10 -7.59
N THR A 333 -7.72 -34.83 -7.78
CA THR A 333 -7.99 -34.22 -9.09
C THR A 333 -7.23 -32.91 -9.26
N TRP A 334 -6.95 -32.54 -10.51
CA TRP A 334 -6.33 -31.26 -10.87
C TRP A 334 -7.18 -30.04 -10.52
N GLU A 335 -8.47 -30.20 -10.30
CA GLU A 335 -9.37 -29.12 -9.87
C GLU A 335 -9.17 -28.81 -8.39
N HIS A 336 -9.07 -29.83 -7.54
CA HIS A 336 -8.95 -29.64 -6.10
C HIS A 336 -7.59 -29.03 -5.70
N ILE A 337 -6.49 -29.36 -6.38
CA ILE A 337 -5.22 -28.63 -6.19
C ILE A 337 -5.35 -27.14 -6.56
N LYS A 338 -6.16 -26.78 -7.57
CA LYS A 338 -6.41 -25.38 -7.94
C LYS A 338 -7.29 -24.68 -6.92
N TRP A 339 -8.37 -25.33 -6.48
CA TRP A 339 -9.33 -24.79 -5.51
C TRP A 339 -8.75 -24.66 -4.10
N ALA A 340 -7.73 -25.45 -3.76
CA ALA A 340 -7.00 -25.28 -2.50
C ALA A 340 -6.41 -23.87 -2.34
N ILE A 341 -6.02 -23.21 -3.43
CA ILE A 341 -5.40 -21.89 -3.39
C ILE A 341 -6.37 -20.80 -2.94
N PRO A 342 -7.51 -20.55 -3.61
CA PRO A 342 -8.49 -19.59 -3.12
C PRO A 342 -8.98 -19.94 -1.71
N GLY A 343 -9.18 -21.23 -1.37
CA GLY A 343 -9.53 -21.62 -0.01
C GLY A 343 -8.50 -21.17 1.03
N MET A 344 -7.20 -21.42 0.81
CA MET A 344 -6.16 -20.93 1.73
C MET A 344 -6.10 -19.40 1.80
N LEU A 345 -6.29 -18.71 0.68
CA LEU A 345 -6.30 -17.24 0.63
C LEU A 345 -7.46 -16.68 1.47
N GLU A 346 -8.64 -17.27 1.36
CA GLU A 346 -9.83 -16.90 2.16
C GLU A 346 -9.61 -17.13 3.65
N PHE A 347 -9.06 -18.28 4.05
CA PHE A 347 -8.77 -18.55 5.47
C PHE A 347 -7.69 -17.64 6.06
N ASN A 348 -6.78 -17.12 5.24
CA ASN A 348 -5.88 -16.04 5.68
C ASN A 348 -6.65 -14.73 5.94
N LEU A 349 -7.71 -14.43 5.16
CA LEU A 349 -8.60 -13.30 5.45
C LEU A 349 -9.40 -13.52 6.75
N PHE A 350 -9.76 -14.78 7.04
CA PHE A 350 -10.49 -15.17 8.26
C PHE A 350 -9.60 -15.19 9.51
N GLY A 351 -8.30 -14.87 9.39
CA GLY A 351 -7.36 -14.92 10.50
C GLY A 351 -6.97 -16.32 10.92
N ILE A 352 -7.01 -17.29 10.01
CA ILE A 352 -6.56 -18.67 10.23
C ILE A 352 -5.42 -18.96 9.25
N PRO A 353 -4.24 -18.33 9.44
CA PRO A 353 -3.13 -18.44 8.48
C PRO A 353 -2.46 -19.82 8.48
N TYR A 354 -2.65 -20.62 9.54
CA TYR A 354 -2.17 -21.99 9.60
C TYR A 354 -3.18 -22.91 8.90
N ILE A 355 -3.16 -22.87 7.57
CA ILE A 355 -4.11 -23.50 6.65
C ILE A 355 -3.38 -24.30 5.55
N GLY A 356 -4.01 -25.36 5.07
CA GLY A 356 -3.56 -26.18 3.95
C GLY A 356 -4.67 -27.10 3.42
N ALA A 357 -4.37 -27.86 2.37
CA ALA A 357 -5.21 -28.94 1.87
C ALA A 357 -4.46 -30.27 1.95
N ASP A 358 -5.18 -31.39 1.87
CA ASP A 358 -4.56 -32.71 1.84
C ASP A 358 -3.84 -32.92 0.51
N ILE A 359 -2.51 -32.94 0.59
CA ILE A 359 -1.62 -33.01 -0.56
C ILE A 359 -1.75 -34.39 -1.22
N CYS A 360 -1.83 -34.38 -2.56
CA CYS A 360 -2.16 -35.51 -3.43
C CYS A 360 -3.64 -35.89 -3.49
N GLY A 361 -4.48 -35.33 -2.61
CA GLY A 361 -5.92 -35.55 -2.56
C GLY A 361 -6.31 -36.65 -1.58
N PHE A 362 -7.40 -36.47 -0.85
CA PHE A 362 -7.89 -37.42 0.14
C PHE A 362 -8.68 -38.57 -0.50
N PHE A 363 -9.72 -38.27 -1.28
CA PHE A 363 -10.46 -39.26 -2.07
C PHE A 363 -9.78 -39.54 -3.42
N ASP A 364 -10.03 -40.74 -3.97
CA ASP A 364 -9.54 -41.25 -5.26
C ASP A 364 -8.05 -41.59 -5.31
N ASP A 365 -7.68 -42.53 -6.19
CA ASP A 365 -6.27 -42.89 -6.40
C ASP A 365 -5.54 -41.73 -7.11
N THR A 366 -4.52 -41.15 -6.47
CA THR A 366 -3.67 -40.15 -7.13
C THR A 366 -2.83 -40.78 -8.24
N THR A 367 -2.47 -39.95 -9.23
CA THR A 367 -1.44 -40.29 -10.22
C THR A 367 -0.07 -39.78 -9.78
N GLU A 368 1.03 -40.33 -10.32
CA GLU A 368 2.39 -39.82 -10.07
C GLU A 368 2.49 -38.34 -10.44
N GLU A 369 1.97 -37.95 -11.61
CA GLU A 369 2.10 -36.57 -12.08
C GLU A 369 1.35 -35.60 -11.17
N LEU A 370 0.09 -35.93 -10.83
CA LEU A 370 -0.70 -35.11 -9.91
C LEU A 370 -0.01 -35.01 -8.55
N CYS A 371 0.40 -36.13 -7.96
CA CYS A 371 1.02 -36.12 -6.64
C CYS A 371 2.38 -35.42 -6.65
N ARG A 372 3.18 -35.56 -7.72
CA ARG A 372 4.42 -34.81 -7.91
C ARG A 372 4.16 -33.30 -7.96
N ARG A 373 3.20 -32.84 -8.76
CA ARG A 373 2.85 -31.40 -8.82
C ARG A 373 2.26 -30.92 -7.49
N TRP A 374 1.45 -31.73 -6.82
CA TRP A 374 0.87 -31.35 -5.54
C TRP A 374 1.91 -31.31 -4.42
N MET A 375 2.90 -32.21 -4.40
CA MET A 375 4.02 -32.14 -3.46
C MET A 375 4.88 -30.89 -3.69
N GLN A 376 5.11 -30.49 -4.94
CA GLN A 376 5.81 -29.24 -5.29
C GLN A 376 5.09 -28.01 -4.69
N VAL A 377 3.78 -27.90 -4.90
CA VAL A 377 2.97 -26.77 -4.41
C VAL A 377 2.73 -26.85 -2.91
N GLY A 378 2.43 -28.04 -2.42
CA GLY A 378 2.10 -28.35 -1.03
C GLY A 378 3.27 -28.10 -0.08
N ALA A 379 4.51 -28.17 -0.57
CA ALA A 379 5.68 -27.71 0.17
C ALA A 379 5.60 -26.21 0.58
N PHE A 380 4.74 -25.41 -0.05
CA PHE A 380 4.56 -23.98 0.25
C PHE A 380 3.23 -23.65 0.93
N TYR A 381 2.40 -24.65 1.24
CA TYR A 381 1.24 -24.47 2.12
C TYR A 381 1.68 -24.17 3.56
N PRO A 382 1.07 -23.23 4.29
CA PRO A 382 1.42 -22.95 5.68
C PRO A 382 1.32 -24.20 6.57
N PHE A 383 0.20 -24.91 6.46
CA PHE A 383 0.04 -26.27 6.97
C PHE A 383 0.28 -27.26 5.82
N SER A 384 1.35 -28.04 5.89
CA SER A 384 1.80 -28.92 4.80
C SER A 384 1.67 -30.39 5.23
N ARG A 385 0.58 -31.04 4.83
CA ARG A 385 0.26 -32.43 5.15
C ARG A 385 -0.11 -33.21 3.89
N ASN A 386 0.50 -34.38 3.70
CA ASN A 386 -0.03 -35.40 2.80
C ASN A 386 -0.91 -36.35 3.62
N HIS A 387 -2.16 -36.50 3.19
CA HIS A 387 -3.20 -37.27 3.84
C HIS A 387 -4.05 -37.96 2.77
N ASN A 388 -4.56 -39.14 3.08
CA ASN A 388 -5.19 -40.06 2.13
C ASN A 388 -6.37 -40.77 2.80
N ALA A 389 -7.41 -41.10 2.06
CA ALA A 389 -8.57 -41.82 2.59
C ALA A 389 -8.35 -43.34 2.67
N GLU A 390 -9.24 -44.00 3.41
CA GLU A 390 -9.32 -45.47 3.45
C GLU A 390 -9.67 -46.03 2.06
N GLY A 391 -9.03 -47.16 1.69
CA GLY A 391 -9.35 -47.89 0.47
C GLY A 391 -8.57 -47.50 -0.79
N TYR A 392 -7.84 -46.38 -0.77
CA TYR A 392 -7.02 -45.92 -1.90
C TYR A 392 -5.55 -46.32 -1.79
N ILE A 393 -4.85 -46.30 -2.93
CA ILE A 393 -3.42 -46.65 -3.00
C ILE A 393 -2.58 -45.74 -2.08
N PRO A 394 -1.49 -46.24 -1.49
CA PRO A 394 -0.60 -45.38 -0.71
C PRO A 394 -0.02 -44.26 -1.58
N GLN A 395 0.16 -43.08 -0.99
CA GLN A 395 0.63 -41.88 -1.69
C GLN A 395 1.68 -41.07 -0.92
N ASP A 396 2.28 -41.65 0.13
CA ASP A 396 3.45 -41.06 0.76
C ASP A 396 4.64 -41.04 -0.23
N PRO A 397 5.48 -40.00 -0.26
CA PRO A 397 6.42 -39.79 -1.36
C PRO A 397 7.32 -40.99 -1.70
N ALA A 398 7.83 -41.69 -0.69
CA ALA A 398 8.72 -42.84 -0.91
C ALA A 398 8.07 -44.02 -1.63
N VAL A 399 6.74 -44.16 -1.63
CA VAL A 399 6.05 -45.29 -2.28
C VAL A 399 6.17 -45.25 -3.81
N PHE A 400 6.41 -44.07 -4.39
CA PHE A 400 6.63 -43.89 -5.83
C PHE A 400 8.02 -44.34 -6.30
N GLY A 401 8.89 -44.75 -5.37
CA GLY A 401 10.25 -45.24 -5.64
C GLY A 401 11.32 -44.18 -5.33
N ALA A 402 12.40 -44.60 -4.67
CA ALA A 402 13.44 -43.70 -4.15
C ALA A 402 14.11 -42.82 -5.22
N ASP A 403 14.23 -43.33 -6.45
CA ASP A 403 14.84 -42.63 -7.59
C ASP A 403 13.80 -41.95 -8.51
N SER A 404 12.52 -41.93 -8.11
CA SER A 404 11.46 -41.32 -8.92
C SER A 404 11.59 -39.79 -8.99
N VAL A 405 11.06 -39.21 -10.07
CA VAL A 405 11.01 -37.75 -10.24
C VAL A 405 10.17 -37.12 -9.10
N LEU A 406 9.09 -37.77 -8.67
CA LEU A 406 8.29 -37.36 -7.52
C LEU A 406 9.15 -37.25 -6.26
N VAL A 407 9.93 -38.29 -5.91
CA VAL A 407 10.78 -38.26 -4.71
C VAL A 407 11.86 -37.19 -4.82
N LYS A 408 12.56 -37.12 -5.96
CA LYS A 408 13.60 -36.11 -6.21
C LYS A 408 13.06 -34.69 -6.00
N THR A 409 11.91 -34.38 -6.58
CA THR A 409 11.31 -33.04 -6.52
C THR A 409 10.66 -32.76 -5.16
N SER A 410 10.03 -33.75 -4.53
CA SER A 410 9.49 -33.62 -3.17
C SER A 410 10.60 -33.29 -2.18
N LYS A 411 11.72 -34.01 -2.22
CA LYS A 411 12.90 -33.70 -1.40
C LYS A 411 13.42 -32.30 -1.69
N HIS A 412 13.54 -31.92 -2.95
CA HIS A 412 14.04 -30.60 -3.35
C HIS A 412 13.18 -29.46 -2.78
N TYR A 413 11.88 -29.45 -3.06
CA TYR A 413 10.99 -28.37 -2.62
C TYR A 413 10.70 -28.38 -1.12
N LEU A 414 10.70 -29.56 -0.47
CA LEU A 414 10.66 -29.62 1.00
C LEU A 414 11.95 -29.10 1.62
N ASN A 415 13.13 -29.37 1.05
CA ASN A 415 14.37 -28.75 1.55
C ASN A 415 14.35 -27.23 1.36
N ILE A 416 13.78 -26.72 0.27
CA ILE A 416 13.55 -25.27 0.08
C ILE A 416 12.59 -24.72 1.15
N ARG A 417 11.48 -25.43 1.43
CA ARG A 417 10.56 -25.08 2.53
C ARG A 417 11.33 -24.99 3.85
N TYR A 418 12.09 -26.02 4.21
CA TYR A 418 12.86 -26.09 5.45
C TYR A 418 13.92 -24.99 5.51
N THR A 419 14.48 -24.64 4.35
CA THR A 419 15.37 -23.48 4.20
C THR A 419 14.69 -22.17 4.53
N LEU A 420 13.42 -22.01 4.15
CA LEU A 420 12.63 -20.79 4.34
C LEU A 420 11.76 -20.79 5.61
N LEU A 421 11.89 -21.78 6.50
CA LEU A 421 11.12 -21.83 7.74
C LEU A 421 11.36 -20.62 8.65
N PRO A 422 12.56 -20.03 8.79
CA PRO A 422 12.72 -18.79 9.56
C PRO A 422 11.92 -17.62 9.00
N TYR A 423 11.87 -17.52 7.67
CA TYR A 423 11.03 -16.53 6.98
C TYR A 423 9.54 -16.81 7.24
N LEU A 424 9.07 -18.04 6.99
CA LEU A 424 7.67 -18.44 7.22
C LEU A 424 7.24 -18.20 8.67
N TYR A 425 8.09 -18.55 9.63
CA TYR A 425 7.84 -18.35 11.05
C TYR A 425 7.78 -16.87 11.44
N THR A 426 8.59 -16.03 10.80
CA THR A 426 8.49 -14.57 10.94
C THR A 426 7.17 -14.03 10.38
N LEU A 427 6.64 -14.62 9.29
CA LEU A 427 5.29 -14.28 8.79
C LEU A 427 4.23 -14.61 9.85
N PHE A 428 4.32 -15.78 10.47
CA PHE A 428 3.40 -16.18 11.53
C PHE A 428 3.50 -15.30 12.78
N TYR A 429 4.70 -14.85 13.13
CA TYR A 429 4.89 -13.87 14.19
C TYR A 429 4.18 -12.55 13.89
N LYS A 430 4.29 -12.04 12.66
CA LYS A 430 3.55 -10.85 12.23
C LYS A 430 2.04 -11.08 12.21
N ALA A 431 1.58 -12.25 11.76
CA ALA A 431 0.16 -12.61 11.84
C ALA A 431 -0.34 -12.59 13.30
N HIS A 432 0.42 -13.20 14.21
CA HIS A 432 0.09 -13.29 15.63
C HIS A 432 0.11 -11.94 16.37
N THR A 433 1.02 -11.03 15.99
CA THR A 433 1.21 -9.76 16.70
C THR A 433 0.55 -8.56 16.03
N GLN A 434 0.33 -8.61 14.71
CA GLN A 434 -0.10 -7.49 13.88
C GLN A 434 -1.30 -7.83 12.98
N GLY A 435 -1.70 -9.11 12.87
CA GLY A 435 -2.83 -9.51 12.02
C GLY A 435 -2.51 -9.62 10.52
N ASP A 436 -1.22 -9.67 10.16
CA ASP A 436 -0.79 -9.89 8.79
C ASP A 436 -1.24 -11.26 8.24
N THR A 437 -1.44 -11.36 6.92
CA THR A 437 -1.63 -12.65 6.25
C THR A 437 -0.29 -13.35 5.98
N VAL A 438 -0.28 -14.70 6.05
CA VAL A 438 0.90 -15.54 5.75
C VAL A 438 0.91 -15.94 4.28
N VAL A 439 -0.15 -16.63 3.82
CA VAL A 439 -0.43 -16.76 2.38
C VAL A 439 -1.23 -15.55 1.97
N ARG A 440 -0.76 -14.87 0.93
CA ARG A 440 -1.19 -13.54 0.57
C ARG A 440 -1.63 -13.52 -0.90
N PRO A 441 -2.80 -12.95 -1.20
CA PRO A 441 -3.17 -12.67 -2.58
C PRO A 441 -2.22 -11.63 -3.17
N VAL A 442 -1.82 -11.79 -4.43
CA VAL A 442 -0.95 -10.82 -5.13
C VAL A 442 -1.52 -9.40 -5.12
N LEU A 443 -2.84 -9.26 -5.07
CA LEU A 443 -3.53 -7.97 -4.98
C LEU A 443 -3.20 -7.21 -3.68
N HIS A 444 -2.84 -7.89 -2.58
CA HIS A 444 -2.46 -7.24 -1.32
C HIS A 444 -1.11 -6.51 -1.43
N GLU A 445 -0.29 -6.83 -2.44
CA GLU A 445 1.03 -6.23 -2.68
C GLU A 445 0.99 -5.08 -3.72
N LYS A 446 -0.19 -4.47 -3.93
CA LYS A 446 -0.45 -3.32 -4.82
C LYS A 446 -0.25 -3.60 -6.32
N PHE A 447 -0.52 -4.82 -6.78
CA PHE A 447 -0.53 -5.17 -8.21
C PHE A 447 -1.96 -5.23 -8.77
N SER A 448 -2.16 -4.71 -9.98
CA SER A 448 -3.44 -4.80 -10.70
C SER A 448 -3.60 -6.16 -11.38
N LEU A 449 -4.71 -6.85 -11.08
CA LEU A 449 -5.31 -8.02 -11.74
C LEU A 449 -4.87 -9.45 -11.34
N LEU A 450 -5.78 -10.37 -11.70
CA LEU A 450 -6.23 -11.64 -11.10
C LEU A 450 -5.43 -12.92 -11.48
N ILE A 451 -5.48 -13.90 -10.56
CA ILE A 451 -5.42 -15.39 -10.72
C ILE A 451 -4.03 -16.11 -10.68
N ASN A 452 -4.02 -17.24 -9.95
CA ASN A 452 -3.03 -18.35 -9.86
C ASN A 452 -1.68 -18.12 -9.18
N LEU A 453 -1.62 -17.37 -8.08
CA LEU A 453 -0.39 -17.13 -7.34
C LEU A 453 -0.58 -17.38 -5.84
N ILE A 454 0.11 -18.39 -5.31
CA ILE A 454 0.38 -18.48 -3.86
C ILE A 454 1.56 -17.53 -3.63
N SER A 455 1.31 -16.38 -2.99
CA SER A 455 2.39 -15.49 -2.57
C SER A 455 2.52 -15.52 -1.05
N ASN A 456 3.65 -15.98 -0.53
CA ASN A 456 3.95 -15.81 0.90
C ASN A 456 4.74 -14.51 1.04
N MET A 457 3.99 -13.40 1.10
CA MET A 457 4.38 -11.97 1.14
C MET A 457 5.32 -11.44 0.05
N ARG A 458 6.34 -12.20 -0.38
CA ARG A 458 7.49 -11.72 -1.15
C ARG A 458 8.13 -12.83 -2.01
N VAL A 459 7.63 -14.06 -1.87
CA VAL A 459 7.97 -15.22 -2.71
C VAL A 459 6.74 -15.59 -3.56
N VAL A 460 6.94 -15.79 -4.85
CA VAL A 460 5.89 -16.23 -5.79
C VAL A 460 6.14 -17.67 -6.20
N SER A 461 5.17 -18.54 -5.90
CA SER A 461 5.15 -19.94 -6.36
C SER A 461 4.09 -20.12 -7.45
N LEU A 462 4.53 -20.58 -8.63
CA LEU A 462 3.72 -20.82 -9.81
C LEU A 462 3.67 -22.31 -10.13
N PHE A 463 2.49 -22.83 -10.41
CA PHE A 463 2.24 -24.26 -10.59
C PHE A 463 1.53 -24.58 -11.91
N MET A 464 1.53 -25.86 -12.27
CA MET A 464 1.17 -26.35 -13.60
C MET A 464 -0.16 -27.07 -13.68
N PHE A 465 -0.61 -27.21 -14.93
CA PHE A 465 -1.75 -28.03 -15.33
C PHE A 465 -1.29 -29.40 -15.82
N GLN A 466 -2.24 -30.32 -15.98
CA GLN A 466 -1.99 -31.67 -16.48
C GLN A 466 -1.33 -31.66 -17.86
N GLY A 467 -0.22 -32.39 -18.03
CA GLY A 467 0.40 -32.64 -19.33
C GLY A 467 1.02 -31.42 -20.02
N VAL A 468 1.30 -30.34 -19.29
CA VAL A 468 1.97 -29.14 -19.85
C VAL A 468 3.24 -28.79 -19.08
N ASP A 469 4.28 -28.39 -19.83
CA ASP A 469 5.56 -27.89 -19.28
C ASP A 469 5.69 -26.36 -19.42
N VAL A 470 4.65 -25.67 -19.91
CA VAL A 470 4.62 -24.21 -20.06
C VAL A 470 3.34 -23.67 -19.43
N ILE A 471 3.46 -22.62 -18.63
CA ILE A 471 2.33 -21.91 -18.05
C ILE A 471 2.35 -20.43 -18.42
N GLN A 472 1.17 -19.87 -18.66
CA GLN A 472 1.00 -18.43 -18.75
C GLN A 472 0.86 -17.87 -17.33
N ALA A 473 1.81 -17.05 -16.91
CA ALA A 473 1.86 -16.45 -15.58
C ALA A 473 1.99 -14.93 -15.66
N TYR A 474 1.30 -14.22 -14.77
CA TYR A 474 1.48 -12.78 -14.63
C TYR A 474 2.66 -12.48 -13.71
N ILE A 475 3.69 -11.81 -14.23
CA ILE A 475 4.82 -11.34 -13.41
C ILE A 475 4.51 -9.94 -12.90
N PRO A 476 4.36 -9.74 -11.57
CA PRO A 476 4.00 -8.43 -11.02
C PRO A 476 5.08 -7.36 -11.24
N ASP A 477 4.70 -6.09 -11.05
CA ASP A 477 5.54 -4.89 -11.27
C ASP A 477 6.64 -4.72 -10.19
N ALA A 478 7.59 -5.65 -10.14
CA ALA A 478 8.70 -5.66 -9.19
C ALA A 478 9.94 -6.29 -9.82
N VAL A 479 11.10 -6.16 -9.15
CA VAL A 479 12.25 -7.00 -9.46
C VAL A 479 11.94 -8.42 -8.99
N TRP A 480 12.18 -9.43 -9.83
CA TRP A 480 12.02 -10.82 -9.46
C TRP A 480 13.32 -11.59 -9.76
N TYR A 481 13.72 -12.44 -8.83
CA TYR A 481 14.87 -13.32 -8.95
C TYR A 481 14.38 -14.76 -8.91
N GLU A 482 14.80 -15.59 -9.85
CA GLU A 482 14.54 -17.02 -9.79
C GLU A 482 15.29 -17.61 -8.59
N TYR A 483 14.59 -18.34 -7.72
CA TYR A 483 15.11 -18.71 -6.40
C TYR A 483 16.36 -19.58 -6.45
N GLU A 484 16.39 -20.56 -7.35
CA GLU A 484 17.44 -21.59 -7.38
C GLU A 484 18.75 -21.05 -7.97
N THR A 485 18.64 -20.25 -9.03
CA THR A 485 19.77 -19.67 -9.76
C THR A 485 20.18 -18.29 -9.25
N GLY A 486 19.27 -17.57 -8.58
CA GLY A 486 19.44 -16.16 -8.24
C GLY A 486 19.35 -15.22 -9.45
N ALA A 487 19.01 -15.72 -10.63
CA ALA A 487 18.99 -14.92 -11.86
C ALA A 487 17.84 -13.91 -11.84
N LYS A 488 18.15 -12.64 -12.14
CA LYS A 488 17.15 -11.57 -12.29
C LYS A 488 16.31 -11.82 -13.54
N ILE A 489 15.00 -11.85 -13.38
CA ILE A 489 14.04 -11.90 -14.48
C ILE A 489 13.88 -10.49 -15.06
N SER A 490 13.99 -10.39 -16.39
CA SER A 490 13.87 -9.14 -17.14
C SER A 490 12.43 -8.66 -17.33
N ILE A 491 11.48 -9.58 -17.20
CA ILE A 491 10.04 -9.43 -17.46
C ILE A 491 9.36 -8.81 -16.23
N ARG A 492 8.54 -7.77 -16.42
CA ARG A 492 7.77 -7.11 -15.34
C ARG A 492 6.40 -6.62 -15.82
N LYS A 493 5.42 -6.66 -14.91
CA LYS A 493 4.04 -6.18 -15.12
C LYS A 493 3.37 -6.75 -16.37
N GLN A 494 3.68 -8.00 -16.70
CA GLN A 494 3.21 -8.62 -17.93
C GLN A 494 2.95 -10.10 -17.77
N TRP A 495 2.04 -10.61 -18.59
CA TRP A 495 1.86 -12.05 -18.78
C TRP A 495 3.04 -12.61 -19.56
N THR A 496 3.55 -13.75 -19.12
CA THR A 496 4.66 -14.43 -19.77
C THR A 496 4.49 -15.94 -19.71
N ASP A 497 5.03 -16.62 -20.70
CA ASP A 497 5.10 -18.06 -20.73
C ASP A 497 6.35 -18.52 -19.99
N LEU A 498 6.15 -19.25 -18.88
CA LEU A 498 7.24 -19.84 -18.11
C LEU A 498 7.35 -21.32 -18.42
N TYR A 499 8.55 -21.75 -18.84
CA TYR A 499 8.88 -23.15 -18.99
C TYR A 499 9.23 -23.77 -17.64
N LEU A 500 8.38 -24.68 -17.18
CA LEU A 500 8.50 -25.40 -15.93
C LEU A 500 8.42 -26.91 -16.23
N PRO A 501 9.54 -27.60 -16.49
CA PRO A 501 9.50 -29.04 -16.80
C PRO A 501 8.95 -29.89 -15.65
N ALA A 502 8.70 -31.17 -15.95
CA ALA A 502 8.91 -32.34 -15.09
C ALA A 502 9.23 -32.05 -13.60
N ASP A 503 10.46 -31.59 -13.42
CA ASP A 503 11.17 -31.49 -12.16
C ASP A 503 11.32 -30.07 -11.64
N LYS A 504 10.62 -29.09 -12.22
CA LYS A 504 10.71 -27.68 -11.84
C LYS A 504 9.34 -27.05 -11.55
N MET A 505 9.29 -26.20 -10.53
CA MET A 505 8.20 -25.29 -10.19
C MET A 505 8.72 -23.85 -10.23
N GLY A 506 7.88 -22.89 -10.62
CA GLY A 506 8.30 -21.49 -10.71
C GLY A 506 8.38 -20.85 -9.33
N LEU A 507 9.58 -20.65 -8.79
CA LEU A 507 9.79 -20.03 -7.48
C LEU A 507 10.63 -18.76 -7.63
N HIS A 508 10.08 -17.62 -7.20
CA HIS A 508 10.71 -16.31 -7.41
C HIS A 508 10.74 -15.47 -6.15
N LEU A 509 11.88 -14.83 -5.87
CA LEU A 509 12.08 -13.87 -4.79
C LEU A 509 11.88 -12.45 -5.31
N ARG A 510 11.07 -11.65 -4.63
CA ARG A 510 10.90 -10.23 -4.94
C ARG A 510 12.11 -9.44 -4.44
N GLY A 511 12.63 -8.54 -5.29
CA GLY A 511 13.64 -7.56 -4.91
C GLY A 511 13.09 -6.46 -4.00
N GLY A 512 13.96 -5.90 -3.17
CA GLY A 512 13.62 -5.00 -2.07
C GLY A 512 13.54 -5.71 -0.72
N TYR A 513 13.87 -7.01 -0.67
CA TYR A 513 13.60 -7.84 0.51
C TYR A 513 14.75 -8.75 0.95
N ILE A 514 14.89 -8.89 2.27
CA ILE A 514 15.81 -9.82 2.91
C ILE A 514 15.02 -11.01 3.47
N TYR A 515 15.44 -12.23 3.11
CA TYR A 515 14.83 -13.48 3.52
C TYR A 515 15.78 -14.22 4.47
N PRO A 516 15.41 -14.41 5.75
CA PRO A 516 16.17 -15.28 6.62
C PRO A 516 15.96 -16.74 6.23
N THR A 517 17.05 -17.50 6.15
CA THR A 517 17.07 -18.90 5.76
C THR A 517 17.73 -19.76 6.82
N GLN A 518 17.53 -21.07 6.85
CA GLN A 518 18.31 -21.98 7.69
C GLN A 518 18.73 -23.21 6.92
N GLN A 519 19.96 -23.69 7.07
CA GLN A 519 20.37 -24.90 6.38
C GLN A 519 19.40 -26.04 6.77
N PRO A 520 18.73 -26.68 5.78
CA PRO A 520 17.65 -27.60 6.05
C PRO A 520 18.18 -28.91 6.64
N ALA A 521 17.30 -29.65 7.31
CA ALA A 521 17.56 -31.00 7.80
C ALA A 521 16.26 -31.82 7.70
N PRO A 522 16.31 -33.16 7.83
CA PRO A 522 15.12 -34.00 7.77
C PRO A 522 14.04 -33.70 8.82
N THR A 523 14.38 -32.98 9.90
CA THR A 523 13.44 -32.47 10.91
C THR A 523 13.77 -31.04 11.31
N THR A 524 12.79 -30.28 11.78
CA THR A 524 13.05 -28.95 12.35
C THR A 524 13.86 -29.02 13.65
N SER A 525 13.73 -30.10 14.42
CA SER A 525 14.55 -30.35 15.63
C SER A 525 16.05 -30.36 15.32
N GLU A 526 16.43 -30.81 14.13
CA GLU A 526 17.80 -30.78 13.62
C GLU A 526 18.09 -29.47 12.89
N SER A 527 17.19 -29.03 12.00
CA SER A 527 17.44 -27.85 11.18
C SER A 527 17.64 -26.60 12.03
N ARG A 528 16.91 -26.47 13.16
CA ARG A 528 17.06 -25.36 14.10
C ARG A 528 18.46 -25.20 14.68
N LYS A 529 19.25 -26.28 14.70
CA LYS A 529 20.65 -26.28 15.18
C LYS A 529 21.65 -25.94 14.07
N ASN A 530 21.20 -25.91 12.82
CA ASN A 530 22.06 -25.64 11.68
C ASN A 530 22.25 -24.12 11.50
N PRO A 531 23.32 -23.72 10.79
CA PRO A 531 23.55 -22.32 10.46
C PRO A 531 22.34 -21.69 9.73
N MET A 532 21.88 -20.53 10.18
CA MET A 532 20.98 -19.65 9.39
C MET A 532 21.76 -18.83 8.39
N GLY A 533 21.08 -18.47 7.30
CA GLY A 533 21.57 -17.61 6.25
C GLY A 533 20.67 -16.38 6.05
N LEU A 534 21.12 -15.44 5.23
CA LEU A 534 20.29 -14.37 4.67
C LEU A 534 20.35 -14.43 3.14
N ILE A 535 19.21 -14.31 2.48
CA ILE A 535 19.14 -13.98 1.05
C ILE A 535 18.71 -12.52 0.93
N ILE A 536 19.57 -11.65 0.44
CA ILE A 536 19.29 -10.23 0.21
C ILE A 536 18.96 -10.05 -1.27
N ALA A 537 17.67 -9.93 -1.62
CA ALA A 537 17.23 -9.66 -2.98
C ALA A 537 17.06 -8.15 -3.19
N LEU A 538 17.99 -7.53 -3.92
CA LEU A 538 17.99 -6.08 -4.11
C LEU A 538 16.87 -5.60 -5.04
N ASP A 539 16.30 -4.43 -4.77
CA ASP A 539 15.39 -3.74 -5.69
C ASP A 539 16.18 -2.94 -6.75
N ASP A 540 15.49 -2.08 -7.51
CA ASP A 540 16.12 -1.22 -8.51
C ASP A 540 17.02 -0.14 -7.91
N ASP A 541 16.88 0.18 -6.62
CA ASP A 541 17.67 1.15 -5.88
C ASP A 541 18.86 0.52 -5.16
N ASN A 542 19.11 -0.78 -5.37
CA ASN A 542 20.07 -1.59 -4.61
C ASN A 542 19.79 -1.56 -3.10
N LYS A 543 18.51 -1.51 -2.71
CA LYS A 543 18.06 -1.62 -1.33
C LYS A 543 17.32 -2.92 -1.10
N ALA A 544 17.33 -3.37 0.15
CA ALA A 544 16.50 -4.47 0.61
C ALA A 544 16.30 -4.35 2.12
N TYR A 545 15.12 -4.75 2.60
CA TYR A 545 14.82 -4.80 4.03
C TYR A 545 14.12 -6.11 4.39
N GLY A 546 14.31 -6.56 5.61
CA GLY A 546 13.63 -7.75 6.10
C GLY A 546 13.80 -7.87 7.60
N ASP A 547 12.93 -8.68 8.18
CA ASP A 547 12.87 -8.94 9.60
C ASP A 547 13.10 -10.42 9.84
N LEU A 548 13.66 -10.76 10.99
CA LEU A 548 13.73 -12.11 11.50
C LEU A 548 13.15 -12.11 12.90
N PHE A 549 12.06 -12.84 13.09
CA PHE A 549 11.64 -13.26 14.42
C PHE A 549 12.27 -14.61 14.73
N TRP A 550 12.98 -14.69 15.85
CA TRP A 550 13.60 -15.93 16.28
C TRP A 550 13.59 -16.05 17.80
N ASP A 551 13.00 -17.14 18.28
CA ASP A 551 13.15 -17.64 19.64
C ASP A 551 14.15 -18.83 19.64
N ASP A 552 14.83 -19.06 20.77
CA ASP A 552 15.89 -20.06 21.08
C ASP A 552 17.09 -20.35 20.13
N GLY A 553 17.36 -19.54 19.10
CA GLY A 553 18.73 -19.26 18.52
C GLY A 553 19.39 -20.40 17.71
N GLU A 554 20.38 -20.28 16.81
CA GLU A 554 21.37 -19.25 16.41
C GLU A 554 21.99 -19.61 15.02
N SER A 555 22.85 -18.75 14.41
CA SER A 555 23.20 -18.89 12.97
C SER A 555 24.37 -18.14 12.34
N THR A 556 24.84 -18.60 11.16
CA THR A 556 25.82 -17.90 10.29
C THR A 556 25.80 -18.28 8.78
N GLU A 557 25.40 -17.37 7.87
CA GLU A 557 25.68 -17.33 6.41
C GLU A 557 25.01 -16.08 5.74
N ILE A 558 25.59 -15.46 4.69
CA ILE A 558 24.95 -14.32 3.97
C ILE A 558 25.15 -14.43 2.43
N LYS A 559 24.04 -14.34 1.68
CA LYS A 559 24.00 -14.22 0.21
C LYS A 559 23.36 -12.90 -0.21
N ILE A 560 23.99 -12.17 -1.12
CA ILE A 560 23.52 -10.88 -1.66
C ILE A 560 23.31 -11.01 -3.16
N LEU A 561 22.09 -10.78 -3.63
CA LEU A 561 21.68 -10.91 -5.03
C LEU A 561 21.52 -9.53 -5.69
N GLY A 562 21.92 -9.38 -6.95
CA GLY A 562 21.77 -8.14 -7.72
C GLY A 562 22.93 -7.15 -7.64
N VAL A 563 24.07 -7.56 -7.08
CA VAL A 563 25.26 -6.70 -6.92
C VAL A 563 25.90 -6.46 -8.29
N LEU A 564 25.94 -5.21 -8.76
CA LEU A 564 26.38 -4.86 -10.12
C LEU A 564 27.90 -4.91 -10.33
N GLN A 565 28.69 -4.84 -9.25
CA GLN A 565 30.15 -4.73 -9.28
C GLN A 565 30.77 -5.50 -8.10
N GLU A 566 31.99 -5.99 -8.29
CA GLU A 566 32.75 -6.72 -7.28
C GLU A 566 32.94 -5.89 -5.99
N ILE A 567 32.75 -6.52 -4.83
CA ILE A 567 32.98 -5.91 -3.53
C ILE A 567 34.47 -6.09 -3.16
N THR A 568 35.17 -5.01 -2.84
CA THR A 568 36.63 -5.03 -2.63
C THR A 568 37.06 -5.08 -1.16
N GLY A 569 36.13 -4.92 -0.23
CA GLY A 569 36.39 -5.02 1.21
C GLY A 569 35.11 -5.12 2.01
N LEU A 570 35.14 -5.89 3.11
CA LEU A 570 34.04 -6.04 4.06
C LEU A 570 34.59 -5.80 5.48
N THR A 571 33.94 -4.90 6.19
CA THR A 571 34.23 -4.58 7.59
C THR A 571 33.03 -4.95 8.42
N VAL A 572 33.25 -5.77 9.44
CA VAL A 572 32.24 -6.18 10.41
C VAL A 572 32.48 -5.37 11.68
N THR A 573 31.48 -4.63 12.12
CA THR A 573 31.53 -3.84 13.36
C THR A 573 30.38 -4.21 14.27
N GLN A 574 30.58 -4.13 15.58
CA GLN A 574 29.56 -4.30 16.62
C GLN A 574 29.71 -3.13 17.58
N ASN A 575 28.64 -2.35 17.80
CA ASN A 575 28.70 -1.11 18.59
C ASN A 575 29.83 -0.15 18.16
N ASN A 576 30.14 -0.07 16.87
CA ASN A 576 31.27 0.63 16.25
C ASN A 576 32.69 0.07 16.52
N ASP A 577 32.83 -1.04 17.24
CA ASP A 577 34.11 -1.74 17.42
C ASP A 577 34.33 -2.78 16.32
N LEU A 578 35.54 -2.79 15.74
CA LEU A 578 35.92 -3.68 14.65
C LEU A 578 36.01 -5.14 15.15
N GLN A 579 35.24 -6.03 14.53
CA GLN A 579 35.23 -7.44 14.91
C GLN A 579 36.19 -8.24 14.02
N PRO A 580 37.08 -9.07 14.59
CA PRO A 580 37.88 -10.00 13.79
C PRO A 580 36.94 -10.98 13.08
N SER A 581 36.98 -11.01 11.75
CA SER A 581 36.10 -11.85 10.95
C SER A 581 36.91 -12.56 9.87
N LEU A 582 36.91 -13.90 9.90
CA LEU A 582 37.57 -14.78 8.92
C LEU A 582 36.67 -15.04 7.70
N HIS A 583 36.04 -13.99 7.17
CA HIS A 583 35.08 -14.13 6.08
C HIS A 583 35.76 -14.32 4.72
N ASN A 584 35.12 -15.08 3.84
CA ASN A 584 35.46 -15.20 2.44
C ASN A 584 34.35 -14.57 1.59
N ILE A 585 34.74 -13.81 0.57
CA ILE A 585 33.82 -13.17 -0.38
C ILE A 585 34.04 -13.80 -1.74
N THR A 586 32.97 -14.34 -2.33
CA THR A 586 32.97 -14.86 -3.70
C THR A 586 31.93 -14.10 -4.51
N TYR A 587 32.35 -13.46 -5.60
CA TYR A 587 31.45 -12.77 -6.54
C TYR A 587 31.25 -13.62 -7.80
N TYR A 588 30.01 -13.78 -8.23
CA TYR A 588 29.60 -14.47 -9.45
C TYR A 588 29.10 -13.43 -10.47
N PRO A 589 29.95 -12.97 -11.41
CA PRO A 589 29.62 -11.83 -12.28
C PRO A 589 28.47 -12.07 -13.25
N SER A 590 28.31 -13.32 -13.73
CA SER A 590 27.22 -13.75 -14.61
C SER A 590 25.85 -13.57 -13.94
N ASP A 591 25.79 -13.88 -12.65
CA ASP A 591 24.54 -13.97 -11.89
C ASP A 591 24.31 -12.74 -11.02
N LYS A 592 25.29 -11.84 -10.93
CA LYS A 592 25.29 -10.65 -10.07
C LYS A 592 25.08 -11.01 -8.60
N VAL A 593 25.68 -12.13 -8.17
CA VAL A 593 25.54 -12.67 -6.80
C VAL A 593 26.86 -12.54 -6.05
N VAL A 594 26.81 -12.01 -4.83
CA VAL A 594 27.91 -12.09 -3.86
C VAL A 594 27.55 -13.12 -2.78
N HIS A 595 28.47 -14.02 -2.52
CA HIS A 595 28.36 -15.00 -1.45
C HIS A 595 29.42 -14.72 -0.39
N ILE A 596 28.99 -14.48 0.85
CA ILE A 596 29.87 -14.21 1.99
C ILE A 596 29.77 -15.38 2.97
N THR A 597 30.86 -16.10 3.14
CA THR A 597 30.96 -17.28 4.02
C THR A 597 31.98 -17.03 5.14
N GLY A 598 31.93 -17.80 6.23
CA GLY A 598 32.89 -17.66 7.35
C GLY A 598 32.65 -16.46 8.29
N LEU A 599 31.50 -15.80 8.20
CA LEU A 599 31.07 -14.78 9.16
C LEU A 599 30.65 -15.43 10.48
N GLN A 600 31.19 -14.95 11.62
CA GLN A 600 30.80 -15.40 12.96
C GLN A 600 29.97 -14.32 13.66
N LEU A 601 28.70 -14.19 13.26
CA LEU A 601 27.76 -13.22 13.84
C LEU A 601 26.86 -13.94 14.85
N GLU A 602 26.87 -13.51 16.10
CA GLU A 602 26.01 -14.10 17.12
C GLU A 602 24.57 -13.58 17.01
N LEU A 603 23.59 -14.47 17.05
CA LEU A 603 22.18 -14.07 16.94
C LEU A 603 21.77 -13.19 18.14
N GLY A 604 20.94 -12.17 17.87
CA GLY A 604 20.44 -11.25 18.90
C GLY A 604 21.40 -10.10 19.23
N LYS A 605 22.59 -10.06 18.64
CA LYS A 605 23.50 -8.90 18.72
C LYS A 605 23.44 -8.05 17.45
N SER A 606 23.56 -6.74 17.60
CA SER A 606 23.60 -5.80 16.47
C SER A 606 24.99 -5.79 15.84
N TYR A 607 25.05 -6.08 14.54
CA TYR A 607 26.25 -5.95 13.72
C TYR A 607 25.99 -4.98 12.58
N THR A 608 27.01 -4.25 12.17
CA THR A 608 27.02 -3.45 10.95
C THR A 608 28.10 -3.99 10.04
N LEU A 609 27.68 -4.56 8.92
CA LEU A 609 28.56 -4.97 7.83
C LEU A 609 28.64 -3.80 6.86
N LYS A 610 29.82 -3.21 6.73
CA LYS A 610 30.11 -2.17 5.72
C LYS A 610 31.00 -2.78 4.67
N TRP A 611 30.62 -2.65 3.42
CA TRP A 611 31.47 -3.05 2.32
C TRP A 611 31.76 -1.87 1.40
N THR A 612 32.98 -1.84 0.86
CA THR A 612 33.37 -0.84 -0.12
C THR A 612 32.98 -1.34 -1.50
N GLN A 613 32.06 -0.58 -2.09
CA GLN A 613 31.71 -0.63 -3.49
C GLN A 613 32.04 0.75 -4.09
N GLN A 614 32.35 0.81 -5.38
CA GLN A 614 32.57 2.09 -6.05
C GLN A 614 31.32 2.98 -5.87
N ALA A 615 31.51 4.30 -5.61
CA ALA A 615 30.43 5.22 -5.24
C ALA A 615 29.22 5.08 -6.18
N SER A 616 28.05 4.87 -5.58
CA SER A 616 26.81 4.70 -6.34
C SER A 616 26.56 5.95 -7.17
N ILE A 617 26.34 5.75 -8.46
CA ILE A 617 25.90 6.81 -9.36
C ILE A 617 24.67 7.57 -8.85
N ASN A 618 23.83 6.91 -8.04
CA ASN A 618 22.62 7.47 -7.45
C ASN A 618 22.89 8.57 -6.42
N GLU A 619 24.09 8.67 -5.86
CA GLU A 619 24.48 9.71 -4.89
C GLU A 619 25.07 10.97 -5.54
N ARG A 620 25.01 11.11 -6.87
CA ARG A 620 25.48 12.30 -7.58
C ARG A 620 24.46 13.45 -7.51
N PHE A 621 24.93 14.61 -7.05
CA PHE A 621 24.21 15.88 -7.05
C PHE A 621 24.77 16.78 -8.14
N ASP A 622 23.91 17.22 -9.06
CA ASP A 622 24.29 18.02 -10.21
C ASP A 622 24.93 19.35 -9.78
N CYS A 623 26.14 19.60 -10.27
CA CYS A 623 26.87 20.84 -10.04
C CYS A 623 26.77 21.82 -11.22
N TYR A 624 26.26 21.38 -12.36
CA TYR A 624 26.08 22.20 -13.55
C TYR A 624 24.63 22.10 -14.04
N PRO A 625 23.69 22.86 -13.45
CA PRO A 625 22.26 22.78 -13.80
C PRO A 625 21.90 23.33 -15.19
N ASN A 626 22.83 24.03 -15.86
CA ASN A 626 22.62 24.59 -17.19
C ASN A 626 22.78 23.54 -18.30
N GLN A 627 22.18 23.79 -19.46
CA GLN A 627 22.38 22.93 -20.64
C GLN A 627 23.85 22.94 -21.11
N ASN A 628 24.30 21.85 -21.72
CA ASN A 628 25.65 21.67 -22.29
C ASN A 628 26.80 21.71 -21.28
N SER A 629 26.76 20.83 -20.29
CA SER A 629 27.87 20.59 -19.39
C SER A 629 29.05 19.94 -20.14
N THR A 630 30.26 20.42 -19.86
CA THR A 630 31.52 19.86 -20.40
C THR A 630 32.49 19.64 -19.25
N LYS A 631 33.46 18.75 -19.44
CA LYS A 631 34.46 18.46 -18.41
C LYS A 631 35.17 19.72 -17.91
N GLU A 632 35.60 20.59 -18.82
CA GLU A 632 36.34 21.80 -18.51
C GLU A 632 35.50 22.79 -17.68
N LYS A 633 34.22 22.98 -18.06
CA LYS A 633 33.30 23.84 -17.32
C LYS A 633 33.00 23.27 -15.94
N CYS A 634 32.84 21.96 -15.83
CA CYS A 634 32.59 21.29 -14.55
C CYS A 634 33.74 21.48 -13.57
N GLU A 635 34.96 21.22 -14.02
CA GLU A 635 36.18 21.36 -13.21
C GLU A 635 36.43 22.83 -12.83
N GLN A 636 36.07 23.79 -13.70
CA GLN A 636 36.08 25.22 -13.37
C GLN A 636 35.17 25.58 -12.20
N LEU A 637 34.06 24.85 -11.99
CA LEU A 637 33.16 25.04 -10.84
C LEU A 637 33.68 24.42 -9.55
N GLY A 638 34.84 23.75 -9.58
CA GLY A 638 35.36 22.99 -8.45
C GLY A 638 34.67 21.64 -8.27
N CYS A 639 34.03 21.12 -9.32
CA CYS A 639 33.26 19.88 -9.31
C CYS A 639 33.96 18.74 -10.06
N VAL A 640 33.45 17.52 -9.93
CA VAL A 640 34.01 16.32 -10.55
C VAL A 640 33.23 15.95 -11.80
N TRP A 641 33.98 15.64 -12.86
CA TRP A 641 33.42 15.16 -14.11
C TRP A 641 33.65 13.65 -14.29
N GLU A 642 32.58 12.90 -14.46
CA GLU A 642 32.62 11.48 -14.78
C GLU A 642 31.36 11.08 -15.56
N GLN A 643 31.53 10.72 -16.84
CA GLN A 643 30.42 10.24 -17.65
C GLN A 643 30.00 8.84 -17.20
N SER A 644 28.68 8.63 -17.09
CA SER A 644 28.12 7.30 -16.88
C SER A 644 27.49 6.75 -18.16
N PRO A 645 28.05 5.68 -18.74
CA PRO A 645 27.43 5.01 -19.88
C PRO A 645 26.16 4.24 -19.51
N SER A 646 25.99 3.85 -18.24
CA SER A 646 24.92 2.97 -17.78
C SER A 646 23.64 3.69 -17.35
N ASN A 647 23.70 5.00 -17.09
CA ASN A 647 22.53 5.80 -16.79
C ASN A 647 22.71 7.23 -17.37
N PRO A 648 22.13 7.52 -18.56
CA PRO A 648 22.30 8.80 -19.23
C PRO A 648 21.64 9.97 -18.48
N ASP A 649 20.69 9.70 -17.58
CA ASP A 649 20.00 10.75 -16.81
C ASP A 649 20.82 11.24 -15.60
N SER A 650 21.88 10.51 -15.21
CA SER A 650 22.75 10.91 -14.10
C SER A 650 23.68 12.07 -14.49
N PRO A 651 23.88 13.08 -13.63
CA PRO A 651 24.74 14.21 -13.96
C PRO A 651 26.20 13.76 -14.11
N SER A 652 26.78 14.09 -15.26
CA SER A 652 28.20 13.88 -15.53
C SER A 652 29.08 14.86 -14.75
N CYS A 653 28.53 16.02 -14.36
CA CYS A 653 29.19 17.01 -13.49
C CYS A 653 28.54 17.03 -12.10
N TYR A 654 29.26 16.66 -11.04
CA TYR A 654 28.67 16.54 -9.71
C TYR A 654 29.59 17.05 -8.60
N TYR A 655 28.98 17.39 -7.46
CA TYR A 655 29.69 17.87 -6.27
C TYR A 655 30.52 16.75 -5.60
N ASN A 656 31.72 17.10 -5.13
CA ASN A 656 32.67 16.15 -4.51
C ASN A 656 33.13 16.52 -3.09
N SER A 657 32.72 17.69 -2.57
CA SER A 657 33.29 18.32 -1.37
C SER A 657 32.23 19.10 -0.58
N ASP A 658 32.52 19.38 0.70
CA ASP A 658 31.63 19.98 1.69
C ASP A 658 31.06 21.38 1.32
N ASN A 659 30.02 21.80 2.05
CA ASN A 659 29.42 23.14 1.96
C ASN A 659 30.39 24.25 2.39
N ALA A 660 30.31 25.42 1.74
CA ALA A 660 31.10 26.60 2.07
C ALA A 660 30.60 27.31 3.35
N TYR A 661 29.33 27.16 3.70
CA TYR A 661 28.76 27.73 4.93
C TYR A 661 29.01 26.80 6.13
N SER A 662 29.37 27.40 7.26
CA SER A 662 29.45 26.75 8.56
C SER A 662 28.53 27.44 9.57
N VAL A 663 28.14 26.70 10.60
CA VAL A 663 27.31 27.21 11.70
C VAL A 663 28.11 27.22 12.99
N ASP A 664 28.06 28.36 13.70
CA ASP A 664 28.67 28.55 15.02
C ASP A 664 27.63 29.07 16.01
N GLY A 665 27.67 28.56 17.25
CA GLY A 665 26.82 29.03 18.34
C GLY A 665 25.31 28.84 18.10
N VAL A 666 24.82 27.59 18.10
CA VAL A 666 23.38 27.30 18.03
C VAL A 666 22.73 27.57 19.38
N GLU A 667 21.78 28.50 19.42
CA GLU A 667 21.01 28.86 20.60
C GLU A 667 19.67 28.12 20.59
N TYR A 668 19.51 27.16 21.51
CA TYR A 668 18.27 26.39 21.66
C TYR A 668 17.35 27.04 22.70
N SER A 669 16.05 27.04 22.41
CA SER A 669 14.98 27.46 23.31
C SER A 669 13.86 26.40 23.34
N SER A 670 12.90 26.54 24.27
CA SER A 670 11.73 25.65 24.31
C SER A 670 10.81 25.80 23.10
N SER A 671 10.90 26.92 22.38
CA SER A 671 10.03 27.26 21.25
C SER A 671 10.71 27.15 19.88
N GLY A 672 11.96 26.70 19.83
CA GLY A 672 12.75 26.67 18.59
C GLY A 672 14.26 26.84 18.79
N LEU A 673 14.96 27.21 17.72
CA LEU A 673 16.39 27.51 17.77
C LEU A 673 16.78 28.64 16.82
N VAL A 674 17.89 29.31 17.12
CA VAL A 674 18.50 30.34 16.26
C VAL A 674 19.98 30.04 16.07
N ALA A 675 20.49 30.21 14.87
CA ALA A 675 21.91 30.08 14.58
C ALA A 675 22.35 31.04 13.47
N ASN A 676 23.59 31.53 13.54
CA ASN A 676 24.18 32.31 12.47
C ASN A 676 25.04 31.41 11.58
N LEU A 677 24.90 31.57 10.27
CA LEU A 677 25.70 30.89 9.26
C LEU A 677 26.74 31.85 8.72
N THR A 678 27.99 31.41 8.62
CA THR A 678 29.09 32.20 8.08
C THR A 678 29.67 31.52 6.86
N LEU A 679 29.84 32.28 5.77
CA LEU A 679 30.47 31.79 4.56
C LEU A 679 31.99 31.72 4.72
N ASN A 680 32.58 30.56 4.45
CA ASN A 680 34.02 30.42 4.29
C ASN A 680 34.42 30.76 2.85
N SER A 681 34.87 32.00 2.62
CA SER A 681 35.24 32.51 1.29
C SER A 681 36.36 31.72 0.59
N THR A 682 37.16 30.94 1.34
CA THR A 682 38.21 30.07 0.78
C THR A 682 37.65 28.85 0.04
N ASN A 683 36.40 28.47 0.34
CA ASN A 683 35.69 27.32 -0.26
C ASN A 683 34.56 27.75 -1.21
N ALA A 684 34.43 29.05 -1.51
CA ALA A 684 33.43 29.55 -2.44
C ALA A 684 33.72 29.06 -3.87
N ARG A 685 32.70 28.57 -4.56
CA ARG A 685 32.80 27.92 -5.88
C ARG A 685 32.83 28.97 -6.99
N ALA A 686 33.16 28.57 -8.23
CA ALA A 686 33.23 29.54 -9.33
C ALA A 686 31.85 30.09 -9.76
N ASN A 687 30.74 29.36 -9.53
CA ASN A 687 29.38 29.89 -9.72
C ASN A 687 29.07 31.07 -8.79
N ASP A 688 29.64 31.03 -7.59
CA ASP A 688 29.56 32.08 -6.56
C ASP A 688 30.35 33.35 -6.97
N LYS A 689 30.94 33.37 -8.17
CA LYS A 689 31.57 34.56 -8.77
C LYS A 689 30.67 35.27 -9.80
N TYR A 690 29.62 34.61 -10.29
CA TYR A 690 28.64 35.21 -11.23
C TYR A 690 27.44 35.84 -10.51
N THR A 691 27.26 35.51 -9.23
CA THR A 691 26.24 36.05 -8.31
C THR A 691 26.93 36.37 -6.99
N GLU A 692 26.60 37.48 -6.33
CA GLU A 692 27.31 37.93 -5.12
C GLU A 692 26.89 37.09 -3.90
N PRO A 693 27.80 36.29 -3.28
CA PRO A 693 27.45 35.43 -2.16
C PRO A 693 27.19 36.24 -0.89
N ILE A 694 26.22 35.81 -0.08
CA ILE A 694 25.88 36.51 1.16
C ILE A 694 26.78 36.06 2.31
N GLY A 695 27.61 36.95 2.83
CA GLY A 695 28.65 36.58 3.82
C GLY A 695 28.11 35.99 5.14
N THR A 696 26.94 36.43 5.59
CA THR A 696 26.31 35.93 6.83
C THR A 696 24.81 35.75 6.66
N LEU A 697 24.28 34.64 7.17
CA LEU A 697 22.84 34.34 7.16
C LEU A 697 22.37 34.02 8.57
N ARG A 698 21.05 34.06 8.77
CA ARG A 698 20.41 33.57 9.99
C ARG A 698 19.52 32.38 9.67
N LEU A 699 19.72 31.30 10.43
CA LEU A 699 18.78 30.19 10.58
C LEU A 699 17.90 30.46 11.80
N GLU A 700 16.59 30.44 11.61
CA GLU A 700 15.60 30.56 12.67
C GLU A 700 14.59 29.42 12.53
N VAL A 701 14.40 28.62 13.58
CA VAL A 701 13.42 27.54 13.63
C VAL A 701 12.38 27.88 14.69
N LYS A 702 11.09 27.78 14.35
CA LYS A 702 9.96 28.02 15.25
C LYS A 702 9.06 26.79 15.34
N TYR A 703 8.70 26.42 16.56
CA TYR A 703 7.77 25.31 16.85
C TYR A 703 6.35 25.86 17.00
N HIS A 704 5.62 25.96 15.90
CA HIS A 704 4.28 26.56 15.88
C HIS A 704 3.24 25.69 16.60
N SER A 705 3.29 24.37 16.42
CA SER A 705 2.41 23.40 17.09
C SER A 705 3.13 22.07 17.34
N ASN A 706 2.45 21.10 17.96
CA ASN A 706 2.96 19.73 18.14
C ASN A 706 3.26 19.02 16.81
N HIS A 707 2.61 19.44 15.72
CA HIS A 707 2.67 18.82 14.40
C HIS A 707 3.19 19.79 13.32
N MET A 708 3.49 21.05 13.65
CA MET A 708 3.96 22.04 12.69
C MET A 708 5.19 22.79 13.19
N LEU A 709 6.19 22.90 12.32
CA LEU A 709 7.37 23.74 12.53
C LEU A 709 7.64 24.60 11.30
N GLN A 710 8.38 25.67 11.50
CA GLN A 710 8.94 26.51 10.45
C GLN A 710 10.45 26.56 10.61
N PHE A 711 11.21 26.50 9.52
CA PHE A 711 12.60 26.95 9.52
C PHE A 711 12.84 27.93 8.39
N LYS A 712 13.53 29.02 8.73
CA LYS A 712 13.78 30.16 7.86
C LYS A 712 15.28 30.39 7.74
N ILE A 713 15.80 30.52 6.51
CA ILE A 713 17.16 30.97 6.23
C ILE A 713 17.11 32.25 5.39
N TYR A 714 17.67 33.33 5.92
CA TYR A 714 17.59 34.66 5.32
C TYR A 714 18.82 35.53 5.63
N ASP A 715 19.02 36.57 4.81
CA ASP A 715 19.92 37.67 5.13
C ASP A 715 19.24 38.58 6.17
N TYR A 716 19.77 38.57 7.40
CA TYR A 716 19.22 39.38 8.50
C TYR A 716 19.79 40.80 8.53
N GLN A 717 20.75 41.13 7.66
CA GLN A 717 21.31 42.48 7.53
C GLN A 717 20.62 43.28 6.42
N ASN A 718 20.23 42.61 5.33
CA ASN A 718 19.54 43.23 4.21
C ASN A 718 18.19 42.54 3.94
N ALA A 719 17.10 43.30 4.04
CA ALA A 719 15.78 42.78 3.76
C ALA A 719 15.67 42.30 2.30
N ARG A 720 15.18 41.08 2.12
CA ARG A 720 14.86 40.50 0.80
C ARG A 720 13.34 40.38 0.66
N TYR A 721 12.89 40.16 -0.58
CA TYR A 721 11.48 39.93 -0.86
C TYR A 721 10.96 38.69 -0.11
N GLU A 722 9.85 38.84 0.59
CA GLU A 722 9.09 37.77 1.25
C GLU A 722 7.66 37.79 0.71
N VAL A 723 7.05 36.61 0.57
CA VAL A 723 5.71 36.48 -0.03
C VAL A 723 4.66 37.12 0.89
N PRO A 724 3.87 38.12 0.44
CA PRO A 724 2.94 38.86 1.29
C PRO A 724 1.57 38.17 1.43
N VAL A 725 1.52 36.84 1.37
CA VAL A 725 0.29 36.06 1.51
C VAL A 725 0.09 35.70 2.99
N PRO A 726 -1.05 36.05 3.60
CA PRO A 726 -1.30 35.76 5.01
C PRO A 726 -1.48 34.24 5.23
N LEU A 727 -0.85 33.73 6.29
CA LEU A 727 -1.00 32.35 6.77
C LEU A 727 -1.70 32.32 8.14
N ASN A 728 -2.48 31.28 8.40
CA ASN A 728 -3.17 31.07 9.68
C ASN A 728 -2.23 30.43 10.70
N LEU A 729 -1.32 31.22 11.27
CA LEU A 729 -0.38 30.76 12.28
C LEU A 729 -0.96 30.87 13.70
N PRO A 730 -0.65 29.92 14.61
CA PRO A 730 -0.98 30.06 16.02
C PRO A 730 -0.40 31.34 16.63
N SER A 731 -1.14 31.94 17.57
CA SER A 731 -0.75 33.20 18.22
C SER A 731 0.50 33.11 19.09
N SER A 732 0.93 31.91 19.48
CA SER A 732 2.16 31.67 20.26
C SER A 732 2.74 30.28 19.96
N PRO A 733 4.08 30.13 19.90
CA PRO A 733 4.74 28.83 19.77
C PRO A 733 4.44 27.89 20.95
N VAL A 734 4.59 26.59 20.73
CA VAL A 734 4.52 25.58 21.80
C VAL A 734 5.78 25.67 22.67
N ASN A 735 5.60 25.73 23.99
CA ASN A 735 6.69 25.89 24.97
C ASN A 735 7.03 24.58 25.73
N THR A 736 6.46 23.45 25.33
CA THR A 736 6.63 22.15 26.01
C THR A 736 7.08 21.06 25.03
N ASN A 737 8.24 20.46 25.30
CA ASN A 737 8.88 19.48 24.41
C ASN A 737 8.21 18.09 24.40
N GLU A 738 7.40 17.75 25.40
CA GLU A 738 6.87 16.38 25.59
C GLU A 738 5.95 15.93 24.43
N ASN A 739 5.15 16.84 23.87
CA ASN A 739 4.11 16.51 22.89
C ASN A 739 4.51 16.77 21.43
N LEU A 740 5.70 17.32 21.16
CA LEU A 740 6.15 17.56 19.79
C LEU A 740 6.36 16.23 19.06
N LEU A 741 5.78 16.08 17.87
CA LEU A 741 5.92 14.90 17.01
C LEU A 741 7.27 14.83 16.27
N TYR A 742 8.03 15.91 16.32
CA TYR A 742 9.30 16.08 15.60
C TYR A 742 10.43 16.52 16.54
N GLU A 743 11.65 16.23 16.13
CA GLU A 743 12.89 16.72 16.71
C GLU A 743 13.72 17.40 15.62
N VAL A 744 14.30 18.55 15.93
CA VAL A 744 15.14 19.33 15.00
C VAL A 744 16.57 19.37 15.54
N SER A 745 17.54 19.04 14.70
CA SER A 745 18.97 19.15 15.01
C SER A 745 19.73 19.88 13.91
N VAL A 746 20.78 20.60 14.30
CA VAL A 746 21.66 21.33 13.37
C VAL A 746 23.03 20.66 13.33
N GLN A 747 23.42 20.22 12.14
CA GLN A 747 24.71 19.61 11.86
C GLN A 747 25.75 20.68 11.53
N ARG A 748 26.98 20.49 12.03
CA ARG A 748 28.05 21.50 11.92
C ARG A 748 28.94 21.35 10.69
N LYS A 749 29.34 20.12 10.35
CA LYS A 749 30.26 19.83 9.24
C LYS A 749 29.92 18.49 8.56
N PRO A 750 29.39 18.50 7.32
CA PRO A 750 28.88 19.69 6.63
C PRO A 750 27.67 20.28 7.37
N PHE A 751 27.44 21.59 7.17
CA PHE A 751 26.25 22.26 7.69
C PHE A 751 24.99 21.62 7.09
N GLY A 752 23.97 21.42 7.93
CA GLY A 752 22.66 20.93 7.52
C GLY A 752 21.65 20.99 8.66
N ILE A 753 20.36 21.05 8.31
CA ILE A 753 19.24 20.94 9.24
C ILE A 753 18.69 19.53 9.07
N GLN A 754 18.45 18.85 10.18
CA GLN A 754 17.82 17.55 10.20
C GLN A 754 16.53 17.61 11.01
N VAL A 755 15.43 17.14 10.43
CA VAL A 755 14.15 16.96 11.11
C VAL A 755 13.85 15.47 11.18
N ARG A 756 13.55 15.01 12.39
CA ARG A 756 13.28 13.60 12.69
C ARG A 756 11.88 13.46 13.28
N ARG A 757 11.12 12.48 12.83
CA ARG A 757 9.88 12.06 13.48
C ARG A 757 10.22 11.36 14.80
N LYS A 758 9.69 11.84 15.93
CA LYS A 758 10.03 11.28 17.25
C LYS A 758 9.53 9.85 17.45
N SER A 759 8.33 9.53 16.95
CA SER A 759 7.70 8.23 17.20
C SER A 759 8.45 7.06 16.56
N THR A 760 9.05 7.28 15.39
CA THR A 760 9.70 6.22 14.61
C THR A 760 11.21 6.40 14.50
N GLY A 761 11.72 7.57 14.84
CA GLY A 761 13.12 7.94 14.64
C GLY A 761 13.47 8.19 13.17
N THR A 762 12.52 8.17 12.24
CA THR A 762 12.76 8.42 10.81
C THR A 762 13.22 9.85 10.56
N VAL A 763 14.28 10.03 9.78
CA VAL A 763 14.73 11.34 9.31
C VAL A 763 13.90 11.75 8.10
N ILE A 764 13.08 12.79 8.26
CA ILE A 764 12.13 13.25 7.23
C ILE A 764 12.67 14.42 6.41
N TRP A 765 13.67 15.11 6.93
CA TRP A 765 14.43 16.14 6.22
C TRP A 765 15.89 16.08 6.69
N ASP A 766 16.84 16.11 5.75
CA ASP A 766 18.28 16.14 6.02
C ASP A 766 19.01 16.93 4.94
N SER A 767 19.33 18.18 5.25
CA SER A 767 20.09 19.05 4.34
C SER A 767 21.60 18.98 4.52
N GLN A 768 22.13 17.95 5.19
CA GLN A 768 23.57 17.67 5.27
C GLN A 768 24.10 17.11 3.94
N LEU A 769 24.08 17.96 2.90
CA LEU A 769 24.45 17.66 1.52
C LEU A 769 25.33 18.78 0.97
N PRO A 770 26.29 18.49 0.07
CA PRO A 770 27.31 19.42 -0.41
C PRO A 770 26.78 20.50 -1.40
N THR A 771 25.50 20.84 -1.37
CA THR A 771 24.83 21.66 -2.38
C THR A 771 24.44 23.06 -1.92
N PHE A 772 24.54 23.36 -0.62
CA PHE A 772 23.97 24.59 -0.06
C PHE A 772 24.69 25.85 -0.57
N THR A 773 23.94 26.71 -1.26
CA THR A 773 24.42 27.97 -1.85
C THR A 773 23.38 29.06 -1.61
N PHE A 774 23.83 30.27 -1.28
CA PHE A 774 22.94 31.41 -1.06
C PHE A 774 23.62 32.69 -1.53
N SER A 775 23.14 33.22 -2.66
CA SER A 775 23.59 34.49 -3.26
C SER A 775 22.40 35.41 -3.59
N ASP A 776 22.70 36.58 -4.14
CA ASP A 776 21.72 37.59 -4.55
C ASP A 776 20.71 37.08 -5.60
N MET A 777 21.13 36.27 -6.57
CA MET A 777 20.28 35.77 -7.66
C MET A 777 20.28 34.24 -7.81
N PHE A 778 20.89 33.50 -6.89
CA PHE A 778 20.87 32.03 -6.89
C PHE A 778 20.89 31.45 -5.48
N ILE A 779 19.84 30.71 -5.13
CA ILE A 779 19.72 30.03 -3.84
C ILE A 779 19.49 28.55 -4.11
N GLN A 780 20.29 27.68 -3.49
CA GLN A 780 20.19 26.24 -3.62
C GLN A 780 20.26 25.55 -2.26
N ILE A 781 19.34 24.61 -2.04
CA ILE A 781 19.35 23.71 -0.88
C ILE A 781 18.88 22.33 -1.30
N SER A 782 19.59 21.29 -0.89
CA SER A 782 19.14 19.91 -1.07
C SER A 782 18.75 19.29 0.24
N THR A 783 17.87 18.32 0.19
CA THR A 783 17.51 17.46 1.32
C THR A 783 17.46 16.01 0.87
N ARG A 784 17.95 15.10 1.71
CA ARG A 784 17.55 13.68 1.63
C ARG A 784 16.13 13.53 2.15
N LEU A 785 15.42 12.55 1.62
CA LEU A 785 14.04 12.25 1.96
C LEU A 785 13.94 10.90 2.66
N ALA A 786 12.90 10.74 3.47
CA ALA A 786 12.61 9.46 4.14
C ALA A 786 12.24 8.33 3.16
N SER A 787 11.77 8.66 1.96
CA SER A 787 11.26 7.70 0.96
C SER A 787 11.28 8.29 -0.46
N GLN A 788 10.92 7.46 -1.46
CA GLN A 788 10.73 7.90 -2.85
C GLN A 788 9.32 8.46 -3.15
N TYR A 789 8.40 8.41 -2.19
CA TYR A 789 6.97 8.66 -2.42
C TYR A 789 6.63 10.15 -2.26
N ILE A 790 6.98 10.94 -3.26
CA ILE A 790 6.78 12.39 -3.29
C ILE A 790 5.61 12.77 -4.20
N TYR A 791 4.76 13.65 -3.71
CA TYR A 791 3.57 14.19 -4.38
C TYR A 791 3.55 15.72 -4.24
N GLY A 792 2.98 16.45 -5.20
CA GLY A 792 2.92 17.92 -5.17
C GLY A 792 3.83 18.59 -6.21
N PHE A 793 4.25 19.83 -5.95
CA PHE A 793 5.01 20.74 -6.84
C PHE A 793 4.25 21.25 -8.07
N GLY A 794 3.32 22.19 -7.85
CA GLY A 794 2.72 23.01 -8.91
C GLY A 794 1.85 22.28 -9.92
N GLU A 795 1.42 23.02 -10.95
CA GLU A 795 0.71 22.49 -12.11
C GLU A 795 1.70 22.17 -13.23
N THR A 796 2.03 20.88 -13.36
CA THR A 796 2.90 20.34 -14.40
C THR A 796 2.35 19.01 -14.87
N GLU A 797 2.25 18.77 -16.18
CA GLU A 797 1.82 17.45 -16.65
C GLU A 797 2.91 16.40 -16.51
N HIS A 798 2.52 15.27 -15.93
CA HIS A 798 3.37 14.12 -15.69
C HIS A 798 2.57 12.83 -15.80
N THR A 799 3.25 11.73 -16.10
CA THR A 799 2.63 10.44 -16.41
C THR A 799 2.11 9.68 -15.18
N MET A 800 2.45 10.12 -13.96
CA MET A 800 2.08 9.45 -12.71
C MET A 800 1.87 10.47 -11.60
N PHE A 801 0.89 10.25 -10.71
CA PHE A 801 0.65 11.14 -9.55
C PHE A 801 1.85 11.21 -8.59
N ARG A 802 2.57 10.08 -8.41
CA ARG A 802 3.86 10.05 -7.70
C ARG A 802 4.96 10.60 -8.62
N ARG A 803 5.80 11.50 -8.10
CA ARG A 803 6.92 12.09 -8.84
C ARG A 803 8.00 11.04 -9.17
N ASN A 804 8.60 11.17 -10.35
CA ASN A 804 9.73 10.35 -10.79
C ASN A 804 11.03 10.86 -10.15
N MET A 805 11.72 10.01 -9.39
CA MET A 805 12.95 10.34 -8.68
C MET A 805 14.24 10.25 -9.53
N SER A 806 14.16 9.94 -10.83
CA SER A 806 15.36 9.72 -11.67
C SER A 806 15.95 11.00 -12.29
N TRP A 807 16.54 11.89 -11.49
CA TRP A 807 17.17 13.16 -11.92
C TRP A 807 16.28 14.05 -12.79
N HIS A 808 14.97 14.02 -12.54
CA HIS A 808 14.03 14.88 -13.23
C HIS A 808 13.98 16.25 -12.56
N THR A 809 14.05 17.32 -13.35
CA THR A 809 13.89 18.69 -12.87
C THR A 809 12.56 19.26 -13.35
N TRP A 810 11.81 19.86 -12.44
CA TRP A 810 10.52 20.48 -12.72
C TRP A 810 10.60 21.97 -12.41
N GLY A 811 10.34 22.79 -13.42
CA GLY A 811 10.25 24.24 -13.25
C GLY A 811 8.89 24.64 -12.71
N MET A 812 8.86 25.69 -11.90
CA MET A 812 7.65 26.33 -11.39
C MET A 812 7.73 27.82 -11.70
N PHE A 813 6.83 28.25 -12.57
CA PHE A 813 6.56 29.64 -12.94
C PHE A 813 5.21 29.65 -13.66
N THR A 814 4.27 30.52 -13.30
CA THR A 814 2.95 30.53 -13.94
C THR A 814 3.06 30.96 -15.40
N ARG A 815 2.44 30.22 -16.33
CA ARG A 815 2.49 30.49 -17.77
C ARG A 815 1.20 30.10 -18.48
N ASP A 816 0.81 30.87 -19.51
CA ASP A 816 -0.26 30.46 -20.44
C ASP A 816 0.29 29.44 -21.43
N GLN A 817 0.30 28.19 -20.98
CA GLN A 817 0.85 27.06 -21.70
C GLN A 817 -0.13 25.90 -21.56
N ALA A 818 -0.65 25.44 -22.71
CA ALA A 818 -1.46 24.25 -22.77
C ALA A 818 -0.77 23.11 -22.02
N PRO A 819 -1.50 22.33 -21.21
CA PRO A 819 -0.93 21.20 -20.48
C PRO A 819 -0.10 20.33 -21.42
N THR A 820 1.19 20.22 -21.12
CA THR A 820 2.16 19.44 -21.91
C THR A 820 3.21 18.88 -20.98
N TYR A 821 3.64 17.65 -21.26
CA TYR A 821 4.62 16.93 -20.44
C TYR A 821 5.89 17.76 -20.15
N LYS A 822 6.25 17.86 -18.86
CA LYS A 822 7.43 18.59 -18.34
C LYS A 822 7.42 20.12 -18.50
N LEU A 823 6.31 20.72 -18.92
CA LEU A 823 6.17 22.17 -18.95
C LEU A 823 5.39 22.67 -17.73
N ASN A 824 5.83 23.80 -17.18
CA ASN A 824 5.06 24.58 -16.22
C ASN A 824 3.84 25.20 -16.92
N SER A 825 2.71 25.24 -16.22
CA SER A 825 1.44 25.78 -16.72
C SER A 825 0.91 26.85 -15.76
N TYR A 826 -0.39 26.90 -15.47
CA TYR A 826 -1.04 28.05 -14.84
C TYR A 826 -0.77 28.16 -13.32
N GLY A 827 -0.70 27.04 -12.60
CA GLY A 827 -0.61 26.99 -11.13
C GLY A 827 0.81 26.92 -10.56
N TYR A 828 1.06 27.73 -9.53
CA TYR A 828 2.33 27.77 -8.78
C TYR A 828 2.11 27.34 -7.32
N GLN A 829 2.58 26.14 -6.96
CA GLN A 829 2.40 25.55 -5.62
C GLN A 829 3.69 24.83 -5.17
N PRO A 830 4.62 25.53 -4.50
CA PRO A 830 5.90 24.97 -4.01
C PRO A 830 5.71 24.14 -2.73
N PHE A 831 4.73 23.24 -2.75
CA PHE A 831 4.39 22.33 -1.66
C PHE A 831 4.57 20.89 -2.13
N TYR A 832 5.13 20.05 -1.26
CA TYR A 832 5.10 18.60 -1.45
C TYR A 832 4.61 17.87 -0.22
N MET A 833 4.04 16.71 -0.45
CA MET A 833 3.75 15.71 0.56
C MET A 833 4.62 14.49 0.30
N ALA A 834 5.25 13.99 1.35
CA ALA A 834 6.01 12.75 1.33
C ALA A 834 5.29 11.70 2.18
N LEU A 835 5.14 10.50 1.61
CA LEU A 835 4.70 9.32 2.34
C LEU A 835 5.93 8.55 2.81
N GLU A 836 6.16 8.48 4.11
CA GLU A 836 7.26 7.75 4.73
C GLU A 836 7.11 6.23 4.52
N GLU A 837 8.21 5.48 4.62
CA GLU A 837 8.21 4.02 4.37
C GLU A 837 7.32 3.23 5.35
N ASP A 838 7.06 3.80 6.53
CA ASP A 838 6.19 3.24 7.56
C ASP A 838 4.70 3.64 7.41
N GLY A 839 4.37 4.38 6.34
CA GLY A 839 3.03 4.87 6.05
C GLY A 839 2.67 6.20 6.73
N ASN A 840 3.53 6.75 7.58
CA ASN A 840 3.37 8.13 8.06
C ASN A 840 3.52 9.13 6.91
N ALA A 841 3.08 10.37 7.11
CA ALA A 841 3.21 11.41 6.08
C ALA A 841 3.61 12.75 6.67
N HIS A 842 4.33 13.54 5.88
CA HIS A 842 4.60 14.93 6.19
C HIS A 842 4.47 15.78 4.93
N GLY A 843 4.07 17.04 5.13
CA GLY A 843 3.98 18.06 4.10
C GLY A 843 5.05 19.11 4.32
N VAL A 844 5.59 19.66 3.24
CA VAL A 844 6.59 20.74 3.27
C VAL A 844 6.22 21.78 2.24
N LEU A 845 6.01 23.01 2.70
CA LEU A 845 5.80 24.20 1.88
C LEU A 845 7.08 25.03 1.90
N LEU A 846 7.61 25.39 0.72
CA LEU A 846 8.56 26.48 0.58
C LEU A 846 7.81 27.76 0.20
N LEU A 847 7.60 28.68 1.14
CA LEU A 847 6.91 29.93 0.88
C LEU A 847 7.85 30.92 0.15
N ASN A 848 7.91 30.79 -1.17
CA ASN A 848 8.71 31.63 -2.06
C ASN A 848 7.96 31.71 -3.41
N SER A 849 7.91 32.89 -4.04
CA SER A 849 7.18 33.11 -5.31
C SER A 849 8.09 33.44 -6.49
N ASN A 850 9.42 33.38 -6.32
CA ASN A 850 10.37 33.57 -7.40
C ASN A 850 10.39 32.34 -8.33
N ALA A 851 10.82 32.53 -9.58
CA ALA A 851 10.99 31.39 -10.48
C ALA A 851 11.96 30.38 -9.85
N MET A 852 11.53 29.12 -9.81
CA MET A 852 12.31 28.08 -9.16
C MET A 852 12.16 26.75 -9.91
N ASP A 853 13.09 25.85 -9.64
CA ASP A 853 12.99 24.46 -10.03
C ASP A 853 13.29 23.54 -8.86
N VAL A 854 12.82 22.30 -9.00
CA VAL A 854 13.11 21.22 -8.06
C VAL A 854 13.60 20.01 -8.84
N THR A 855 14.81 19.54 -8.52
CA THR A 855 15.36 18.28 -9.04
C THR A 855 15.10 17.14 -8.07
N PHE A 856 14.62 16.03 -8.61
CA PHE A 856 14.30 14.79 -7.90
C PHE A 856 15.37 13.76 -8.19
N GLN A 857 15.95 13.13 -7.17
CA GLN A 857 17.12 12.25 -7.30
C GLN A 857 16.88 10.85 -6.70
N PRO A 858 17.52 9.77 -7.21
CA PRO A 858 17.20 8.40 -6.78
C PRO A 858 17.66 8.02 -5.36
N THR A 859 18.53 8.81 -4.74
CA THR A 859 19.01 8.57 -3.36
C THR A 859 17.99 8.93 -2.27
N PRO A 860 16.70 8.81 -2.60
CA PRO A 860 15.72 9.90 -2.64
C PRO A 860 16.20 11.25 -2.10
N ALA A 861 16.31 12.24 -2.97
CA ALA A 861 16.60 13.60 -2.56
C ALA A 861 15.86 14.62 -3.44
N LEU A 862 15.65 15.81 -2.87
CA LEU A 862 15.19 16.99 -3.59
C LEU A 862 16.28 18.05 -3.56
N THR A 863 16.48 18.73 -4.67
CA THR A 863 17.32 19.93 -4.75
C THR A 863 16.46 21.09 -5.23
N TYR A 864 16.25 22.08 -4.36
CA TYR A 864 15.55 23.33 -4.68
C TYR A 864 16.55 24.33 -5.24
N ARG A 865 16.16 25.00 -6.33
CA ARG A 865 16.91 26.13 -6.89
C ARG A 865 15.94 27.28 -7.15
N THR A 866 16.15 28.42 -6.52
CA THR A 866 15.33 29.63 -6.73
C THR A 866 16.21 30.83 -7.06
N ILE A 867 15.72 31.72 -7.92
CA ILE A 867 16.45 32.90 -8.38
C ILE A 867 16.35 34.11 -7.42
N GLY A 868 15.67 33.96 -6.28
CA GLY A 868 15.51 35.06 -5.34
C GLY A 868 14.66 34.73 -4.12
N GLY A 869 14.36 35.77 -3.33
CA GLY A 869 13.62 35.66 -2.09
C GLY A 869 14.46 35.07 -0.95
N ILE A 870 13.82 34.24 -0.14
CA ILE A 870 14.41 33.57 1.03
C ILE A 870 14.02 32.08 1.05
N LEU A 871 14.62 31.31 1.96
CA LEU A 871 14.19 29.94 2.24
C LEU A 871 13.30 29.94 3.48
N ASP A 872 11.98 30.01 3.27
CA ASP A 872 10.98 29.95 4.35
C ASP A 872 10.17 28.66 4.27
N PHE A 873 10.59 27.64 5.01
CA PHE A 873 9.99 26.32 4.98
C PHE A 873 9.02 26.13 6.14
N TYR A 874 7.80 25.69 5.82
CA TYR A 874 6.82 25.19 6.79
C TYR A 874 6.69 23.69 6.62
N MET A 875 6.78 22.94 7.72
CA MET A 875 6.59 21.49 7.71
C MET A 875 5.43 21.13 8.62
N VAL A 876 4.51 20.31 8.11
CA VAL A 876 3.36 19.76 8.83
C VAL A 876 3.46 18.24 8.88
N LEU A 877 3.17 17.64 10.03
CA LEU A 877 3.26 16.20 10.26
C LEU A 877 1.87 15.64 10.54
N GLY A 878 1.43 14.68 9.72
CA GLY A 878 0.34 13.78 10.06
C GLY A 878 0.90 12.38 10.35
N PRO A 879 0.12 11.45 10.90
CA PRO A 879 0.37 10.05 10.61
C PRO A 879 -0.24 9.64 9.25
N THR A 880 -1.15 10.43 8.65
CA THR A 880 -1.77 10.09 7.35
C THR A 880 -1.67 11.25 6.34
N PRO A 881 -1.69 10.95 5.02
CA PRO A 881 -1.75 11.97 3.97
C PRO A 881 -2.92 12.94 4.13
N GLU A 882 -4.09 12.43 4.54
CA GLU A 882 -5.29 13.26 4.77
C GLU A 882 -5.05 14.28 5.89
N LEU A 883 -4.44 13.85 7.01
CA LEU A 883 -4.09 14.77 8.08
C LEU A 883 -3.06 15.80 7.63
N VAL A 884 -2.07 15.43 6.81
CA VAL A 884 -1.13 16.39 6.21
C VAL A 884 -1.87 17.45 5.38
N VAL A 885 -2.85 17.06 4.57
CA VAL A 885 -3.68 18.00 3.80
C VAL A 885 -4.54 18.87 4.72
N GLN A 886 -5.08 18.29 5.80
CA GLN A 886 -5.85 19.05 6.78
C GLN A 886 -4.98 20.09 7.50
N GLU A 887 -3.77 19.74 7.91
CA GLU A 887 -2.82 20.66 8.53
C GLU A 887 -2.34 21.74 7.55
N TYR A 888 -2.05 21.35 6.31
CA TYR A 888 -1.66 22.29 5.26
C TYR A 888 -2.78 23.29 4.96
N THR A 889 -4.02 22.83 4.78
CA THR A 889 -5.18 23.71 4.54
C THR A 889 -5.62 24.47 5.78
N GLU A 890 -5.22 24.05 6.98
CA GLU A 890 -5.36 24.92 8.16
C GLU A 890 -4.41 26.11 8.05
N LEU A 891 -3.14 25.84 7.74
CA LEU A 891 -2.08 26.85 7.55
C LEU A 891 -2.40 27.85 6.43
N ILE A 892 -2.80 27.38 5.24
CA ILE A 892 -3.04 28.25 4.08
C ILE A 892 -4.48 28.73 3.92
N GLY A 893 -5.40 28.23 4.75
CA GLY A 893 -6.84 28.48 4.64
C GLY A 893 -7.63 27.33 4.01
N ARG A 894 -8.82 27.06 4.56
CA ARG A 894 -9.67 25.96 4.11
C ARG A 894 -10.25 26.26 2.70
N PRO A 895 -10.44 25.26 1.84
CA PRO A 895 -11.06 25.45 0.53
C PRO A 895 -12.43 26.12 0.62
N VAL A 896 -12.77 26.96 -0.37
CA VAL A 896 -14.11 27.54 -0.49
C VAL A 896 -15.15 26.45 -0.74
N MET A 897 -16.31 26.54 -0.10
CA MET A 897 -17.42 25.62 -0.34
C MET A 897 -18.12 25.97 -1.67
N PRO A 898 -18.08 25.10 -2.70
CA PRO A 898 -18.76 25.38 -3.96
C PRO A 898 -20.29 25.37 -3.74
N PRO A 899 -21.06 26.23 -4.45
CA PRO A 899 -22.51 26.20 -4.38
C PRO A 899 -23.05 24.88 -4.96
N TYR A 900 -24.11 24.32 -4.36
CA TYR A 900 -24.59 22.97 -4.71
C TYR A 900 -24.90 22.78 -6.22
N TRP A 901 -25.42 23.81 -6.89
CA TRP A 901 -25.74 23.75 -8.31
C TRP A 901 -24.50 23.59 -9.22
N SER A 902 -23.30 23.96 -8.76
CA SER A 902 -22.07 23.83 -9.57
C SER A 902 -21.52 22.40 -9.60
N LEU A 903 -22.14 21.46 -8.88
CA LEU A 903 -21.81 20.03 -8.93
C LEU A 903 -22.54 19.29 -10.07
N GLY A 904 -23.57 19.93 -10.65
CA GLY A 904 -24.32 19.41 -11.79
C GLY A 904 -23.53 19.45 -13.09
N PHE A 905 -24.09 18.88 -14.18
CA PHE A 905 -23.40 18.88 -15.47
C PHE A 905 -23.32 20.29 -16.06
N GLN A 906 -22.14 20.65 -16.55
CA GLN A 906 -21.77 21.97 -17.00
C GLN A 906 -21.25 21.91 -18.44
N LEU A 907 -21.73 22.77 -19.34
CA LEU A 907 -21.35 22.72 -20.75
C LEU A 907 -20.91 24.09 -21.26
N CYS A 908 -19.71 24.11 -21.84
CA CYS A 908 -19.08 25.27 -22.45
C CYS A 908 -18.49 24.89 -23.81
N ARG A 909 -18.34 25.89 -24.69
CA ARG A 909 -17.62 25.78 -25.94
C ARG A 909 -17.12 27.15 -26.37
N TYR A 910 -15.85 27.22 -26.78
CA TYR A 910 -15.31 28.31 -27.58
C TYR A 910 -15.82 28.23 -29.02
N GLY A 911 -16.30 29.35 -29.56
CA GLY A 911 -16.77 29.49 -30.95
C GLY A 911 -18.28 29.38 -31.13
N TYR A 912 -19.08 29.79 -30.13
CA TYR A 912 -20.52 29.95 -30.34
C TYR A 912 -20.78 31.07 -31.38
N ARG A 913 -21.68 30.84 -32.33
CA ARG A 913 -21.94 31.81 -33.40
C ARG A 913 -22.89 32.92 -33.00
N ASN A 914 -23.86 32.63 -32.14
CA ASN A 914 -24.90 33.55 -31.65
C ASN A 914 -25.70 32.89 -30.50
N ASP A 915 -26.61 33.66 -29.90
CA ASP A 915 -27.49 33.17 -28.83
C ASP A 915 -28.50 32.09 -29.27
N SER A 916 -28.89 32.04 -30.55
CA SER A 916 -29.79 30.99 -31.05
C SER A 916 -29.16 29.60 -31.04
N GLU A 917 -27.86 29.50 -31.35
CA GLU A 917 -27.11 28.24 -31.27
C GLU A 917 -27.05 27.71 -29.83
N ILE A 918 -26.84 28.60 -28.86
CA ILE A 918 -26.87 28.25 -27.43
C ILE A 918 -28.27 27.78 -27.03
N SER A 919 -29.31 28.52 -27.43
CA SER A 919 -30.69 28.14 -27.13
C SER A 919 -31.06 26.78 -27.72
N GLN A 920 -30.66 26.49 -28.96
CA GLN A 920 -30.93 25.20 -29.60
C GLN A 920 -30.24 24.06 -28.85
N LEU A 921 -28.97 24.24 -28.48
CA LEU A 921 -28.21 23.25 -27.72
C LEU A 921 -28.88 22.92 -26.38
N VAL A 922 -29.32 23.95 -25.64
CA VAL A 922 -30.04 23.76 -24.37
C VAL A 922 -31.32 22.94 -24.57
N GLU A 923 -32.12 23.27 -25.59
CA GLU A 923 -33.36 22.51 -25.86
C GLU A 923 -33.09 21.08 -26.33
N GLU A 924 -32.04 20.84 -27.12
CA GLU A 924 -31.65 19.50 -27.55
C GLU A 924 -31.18 18.63 -26.37
N MET A 925 -30.40 19.17 -25.45
CA MET A 925 -29.98 18.47 -24.23
C MET A 925 -31.18 18.11 -23.34
N LYS A 926 -32.12 19.04 -23.19
CA LYS A 926 -33.39 18.81 -22.48
C LYS A 926 -34.24 17.74 -23.18
N ALA A 927 -34.40 17.81 -24.50
CA ALA A 927 -35.14 16.83 -25.28
C ALA A 927 -34.52 15.43 -25.21
N ALA A 928 -33.20 15.35 -25.09
CA ALA A 928 -32.46 14.11 -24.88
C ALA A 928 -32.54 13.57 -23.44
N ASN A 929 -33.21 14.28 -22.51
CA ASN A 929 -33.26 13.97 -21.09
C ASN A 929 -31.87 13.83 -20.43
N ILE A 930 -30.88 14.61 -20.89
CA ILE A 930 -29.57 14.67 -20.25
C ILE A 930 -29.67 15.65 -19.08
N PRO A 931 -29.30 15.26 -17.84
CA PRO A 931 -29.20 16.18 -16.72
C PRO A 931 -28.24 17.32 -17.08
N TYR A 932 -28.73 18.56 -17.09
CA TYR A 932 -27.97 19.71 -17.56
C TYR A 932 -28.28 20.94 -16.69
N ASP A 933 -27.31 21.37 -15.88
CA ASP A 933 -27.53 22.36 -14.83
C ASP A 933 -26.96 23.74 -15.17
N VAL A 934 -25.82 23.80 -15.88
CA VAL A 934 -25.08 25.05 -16.11
C VAL A 934 -24.64 25.24 -17.56
N GLN A 935 -25.14 26.29 -18.22
CA GLN A 935 -24.66 26.71 -19.54
C GLN A 935 -23.63 27.83 -19.41
N TYR A 936 -22.52 27.71 -20.13
CA TYR A 936 -21.49 28.74 -20.24
C TYR A 936 -21.56 29.45 -21.58
N VAL A 937 -21.16 30.72 -21.61
CA VAL A 937 -20.74 31.36 -22.85
C VAL A 937 -19.30 31.82 -22.73
N ASP A 938 -18.50 31.43 -23.71
CA ASP A 938 -17.10 31.82 -23.83
C ASP A 938 -16.99 33.29 -24.31
N ILE A 939 -15.78 33.75 -24.67
CA ILE A 939 -15.46 35.14 -25.01
C ILE A 939 -16.20 35.64 -26.26
N ASP A 940 -16.93 34.76 -26.96
CA ASP A 940 -17.71 35.06 -28.17
C ASP A 940 -18.84 36.06 -27.95
N HIS A 941 -19.38 36.14 -26.73
CA HIS A 941 -20.49 37.04 -26.42
C HIS A 941 -20.08 38.51 -26.43
N MET A 942 -18.78 38.79 -26.30
CA MET A 942 -18.22 40.13 -26.25
C MET A 942 -18.11 40.74 -27.65
N GLU A 943 -18.24 42.06 -27.76
CA GLU A 943 -17.95 42.78 -28.99
C GLU A 943 -16.44 42.74 -29.25
N ARG A 944 -16.00 42.00 -30.28
CA ARG A 944 -14.57 41.83 -30.62
C ARG A 944 -13.69 41.40 -29.43
N GLN A 945 -14.24 40.61 -28.50
CA GLN A 945 -13.52 40.17 -27.29
C GLN A 945 -13.14 41.35 -26.37
N LEU A 946 -13.93 42.42 -26.38
CA LEU A 946 -13.85 43.50 -25.40
C LEU A 946 -14.64 43.13 -24.14
N ASP A 947 -13.94 42.98 -23.03
CA ASP A 947 -14.54 42.68 -21.73
C ASP A 947 -15.67 43.67 -21.35
N PHE A 948 -16.70 43.17 -20.65
CA PHE A 948 -17.89 43.94 -20.26
C PHE A 948 -18.70 44.55 -21.43
N THR A 949 -18.62 43.97 -22.62
CA THR A 949 -19.46 44.35 -23.77
C THR A 949 -20.32 43.17 -24.26
N LEU A 950 -21.35 43.48 -25.06
CA LEU A 950 -22.21 42.47 -25.69
C LEU A 950 -22.20 42.66 -27.21
N GLY A 951 -21.70 41.66 -27.93
CA GLY A 951 -21.55 41.69 -29.38
C GLY A 951 -22.90 41.67 -30.12
N ALA A 952 -22.90 42.15 -31.36
CA ALA A 952 -24.12 42.23 -32.17
C ALA A 952 -24.82 40.87 -32.40
N ARG A 953 -24.05 39.77 -32.42
CA ARG A 953 -24.57 38.39 -32.60
C ARG A 953 -25.19 37.78 -31.35
N PHE A 954 -25.06 38.45 -30.20
CA PHE A 954 -25.49 37.96 -28.89
C PHE A 954 -26.47 38.90 -28.19
N GLN A 955 -27.11 39.82 -28.93
CA GLN A 955 -28.08 40.77 -28.34
C GLN A 955 -29.29 40.06 -27.70
N GLY A 956 -29.61 38.82 -28.10
CA GLY A 956 -30.66 38.01 -27.49
C GLY A 956 -30.22 37.27 -26.22
N LEU A 957 -28.92 37.28 -25.89
CA LEU A 957 -28.35 36.54 -24.76
C LEU A 957 -28.98 36.91 -23.40
N PRO A 958 -29.24 38.19 -23.05
CA PRO A 958 -29.95 38.54 -21.81
C PRO A 958 -31.30 37.83 -21.65
N ALA A 959 -32.08 37.78 -22.72
CA ALA A 959 -33.39 37.11 -22.72
C ALA A 959 -33.24 35.58 -22.59
N LEU A 960 -32.25 35.01 -23.26
CA LEU A 960 -31.94 33.59 -23.16
C LEU A 960 -31.51 33.19 -21.74
N ILE A 961 -30.64 33.97 -21.09
CA ILE A 961 -30.22 33.75 -19.70
C ILE A 961 -31.43 33.73 -18.78
N ASN A 962 -32.32 34.72 -18.90
CA ASN A 962 -33.53 34.79 -18.09
C ASN A 962 -34.45 33.58 -18.30
N LYS A 963 -34.57 33.10 -19.55
CA LYS A 963 -35.33 31.88 -19.87
C LYS A 963 -34.72 30.64 -19.21
N ILE A 964 -33.43 30.40 -19.41
CA ILE A 964 -32.68 29.26 -18.86
C ILE A 964 -32.81 29.24 -17.32
N LYS A 965 -32.69 30.40 -16.68
CA LYS A 965 -32.84 30.53 -15.22
C LYS A 965 -34.26 30.28 -14.74
N ALA A 966 -35.27 30.75 -15.46
CA ALA A 966 -36.67 30.47 -15.14
C ALA A 966 -37.01 28.98 -15.22
N GLU A 967 -36.27 28.23 -16.04
CA GLU A 967 -36.39 26.77 -16.17
C GLU A 967 -35.55 26.00 -15.13
N GLY A 968 -34.90 26.70 -14.19
CA GLY A 968 -34.20 26.10 -13.05
C GLY A 968 -32.69 25.94 -13.24
N MET A 969 -32.17 26.16 -14.45
CA MET A 969 -30.73 26.07 -14.78
C MET A 969 -29.96 27.33 -14.33
N ARG A 970 -28.63 27.32 -14.49
CA ARG A 970 -27.72 28.43 -14.18
C ARG A 970 -26.91 28.82 -15.42
N PHE A 971 -26.44 30.06 -15.43
CA PHE A 971 -25.66 30.59 -16.54
C PHE A 971 -24.35 31.22 -16.09
N ILE A 972 -23.24 30.89 -16.75
CA ILE A 972 -21.91 31.46 -16.45
C ILE A 972 -21.38 32.17 -17.69
N ILE A 973 -20.78 33.34 -17.48
CA ILE A 973 -20.02 34.05 -18.51
C ILE A 973 -18.53 33.93 -18.23
N ILE A 974 -17.71 34.04 -19.26
CA ILE A 974 -16.27 34.21 -19.13
C ILE A 974 -15.89 35.71 -19.17
N LEU A 975 -14.82 36.08 -18.48
CA LEU A 975 -14.15 37.38 -18.56
C LEU A 975 -12.65 37.17 -18.81
N ASP A 976 -12.06 38.00 -19.66
CA ASP A 976 -10.62 38.09 -19.88
C ASP A 976 -10.12 39.44 -19.35
N PRO A 977 -9.40 39.48 -18.22
CA PRO A 977 -9.16 40.73 -17.49
C PRO A 977 -8.25 41.75 -18.22
N THR A 978 -7.81 41.48 -19.46
CA THR A 978 -7.16 42.49 -20.29
C THR A 978 -8.14 43.50 -20.87
N ILE A 979 -7.78 44.77 -20.73
CA ILE A 979 -8.63 45.87 -21.18
C ILE A 979 -8.01 46.50 -22.43
N SER A 980 -8.67 46.37 -23.58
CA SER A 980 -8.24 47.01 -24.83
C SER A 980 -8.01 48.50 -24.62
N GLY A 981 -6.80 48.95 -24.96
CA GLY A 981 -6.39 50.34 -24.93
C GLY A 981 -6.65 51.02 -26.27
N ASN A 982 -6.88 52.33 -26.23
CA ASN A 982 -7.04 53.17 -27.41
C ASN A 982 -8.29 52.84 -28.27
N GLU A 983 -9.32 52.26 -27.66
CA GLU A 983 -10.66 52.10 -28.25
C GLU A 983 -11.43 53.43 -28.22
N THR A 984 -12.28 53.65 -29.23
CA THR A 984 -13.22 54.79 -29.22
C THR A 984 -14.45 54.40 -28.40
N ASP A 985 -14.81 55.21 -27.40
CA ASP A 985 -15.98 55.00 -26.54
C ASP A 985 -15.99 53.67 -25.75
N TYR A 986 -14.89 53.36 -25.05
CA TYR A 986 -14.80 52.18 -24.16
C TYR A 986 -14.64 52.58 -22.67
N PRO A 987 -15.75 52.75 -21.92
CA PRO A 987 -15.73 53.31 -20.56
C PRO A 987 -14.88 52.51 -19.57
N THR A 988 -14.83 51.19 -19.71
CA THR A 988 -14.03 50.28 -18.89
C THR A 988 -12.56 50.71 -18.83
N PHE A 989 -11.98 51.01 -19.99
CA PHE A 989 -10.60 51.51 -20.09
C PHE A 989 -10.45 52.91 -19.50
N SER A 990 -11.32 53.85 -19.88
CA SER A 990 -11.23 55.25 -19.40
C SER A 990 -11.32 55.34 -17.87
N ARG A 991 -12.23 54.56 -17.26
CA ARG A 991 -12.35 54.49 -15.80
C ARG A 991 -11.16 53.80 -15.14
N GLY A 992 -10.57 52.79 -15.78
CA GLY A 992 -9.35 52.17 -15.27
C GLY A 992 -8.15 53.12 -15.26
N VAL A 993 -8.06 54.02 -16.25
CA VAL A 993 -7.04 55.09 -16.27
C VAL A 993 -7.29 56.10 -15.14
N GLU A 994 -8.55 56.50 -14.93
CA GLU A 994 -8.94 57.43 -13.86
C GLU A 994 -8.62 56.87 -12.46
N ASP A 995 -8.90 55.58 -12.24
CA ASP A 995 -8.72 54.90 -10.94
C ASP A 995 -7.29 54.37 -10.71
N ASP A 996 -6.36 54.62 -11.65
CA ASP A 996 -4.96 54.14 -11.62
C ASP A 996 -4.84 52.63 -11.34
N VAL A 997 -5.52 51.82 -12.16
CA VAL A 997 -5.58 50.37 -11.94
C VAL A 997 -4.56 49.59 -12.76
N PHE A 998 -3.93 50.19 -13.77
CA PHE A 998 -3.07 49.46 -14.70
C PHE A 998 -1.58 49.40 -14.27
N ILE A 999 -0.90 48.33 -14.68
CA ILE A 999 0.55 48.15 -14.50
C ILE A 999 1.31 49.22 -15.30
N LYS A 1000 2.35 49.81 -14.69
CA LYS A 1000 3.14 50.93 -15.22
C LYS A 1000 4.63 50.64 -15.31
N TRP A 1001 5.34 51.33 -16.19
CA TRP A 1001 6.81 51.28 -16.26
C TRP A 1001 7.46 51.91 -15.01
N PRO A 1002 8.53 51.30 -14.43
CA PRO A 1002 9.17 51.77 -13.20
C PRO A 1002 9.65 53.23 -13.20
N ASN A 1003 9.98 53.78 -14.38
CA ASN A 1003 10.64 55.08 -14.51
C ASN A 1003 9.81 56.17 -15.22
N THR A 1004 8.69 55.83 -15.86
CA THR A 1004 7.91 56.79 -16.66
C THR A 1004 6.46 56.94 -16.22
N ASN A 1005 5.95 56.06 -15.35
CA ASN A 1005 4.54 55.99 -14.97
C ASN A 1005 3.56 55.73 -16.14
N ASP A 1006 4.06 55.44 -17.33
CA ASP A 1006 3.23 55.08 -18.48
C ASP A 1006 2.67 53.67 -18.32
N ILE A 1007 1.43 53.47 -18.78
CA ILE A 1007 0.77 52.16 -18.80
C ILE A 1007 1.53 51.20 -19.73
N ILE A 1008 1.71 49.96 -19.27
CA ILE A 1008 2.25 48.89 -20.09
C ILE A 1008 1.14 48.30 -20.97
N TYR A 1009 1.40 48.27 -22.28
CA TYR A 1009 0.51 47.65 -23.27
C TYR A 1009 1.16 46.42 -23.90
N SER A 1010 0.35 45.39 -24.17
CA SER A 1010 0.72 44.24 -25.00
C SER A 1010 -0.48 43.79 -25.83
N LYS A 1011 -0.42 42.64 -26.50
CA LYS A 1011 -1.49 42.12 -27.38
C LYS A 1011 -2.05 40.80 -26.84
N VAL A 1012 -3.36 40.78 -26.61
CA VAL A 1012 -4.18 39.64 -26.14
C VAL A 1012 -5.58 39.76 -26.80
N TRP A 1013 -6.37 38.67 -26.82
CA TRP A 1013 -7.69 38.45 -27.43
C TRP A 1013 -8.43 39.61 -28.15
N PRO A 1014 -8.72 40.80 -27.55
CA PRO A 1014 -9.34 41.92 -28.24
C PRO A 1014 -8.91 42.11 -29.71
N PHE A 1015 -9.83 41.93 -30.66
CA PHE A 1015 -9.51 42.10 -32.09
C PHE A 1015 -9.66 43.56 -32.53
N LEU A 1016 -8.85 43.98 -33.49
CA LEU A 1016 -9.00 45.27 -34.16
C LEU A 1016 -10.34 45.36 -34.92
N PRO A 1017 -10.97 46.55 -35.02
CA PRO A 1017 -12.20 46.74 -35.78
C PRO A 1017 -12.07 46.32 -37.26
N ASN A 1018 -13.15 45.74 -37.82
CA ASN A 1018 -13.27 45.36 -39.23
C ASN A 1018 -12.23 44.35 -39.74
N VAL A 1019 -11.69 43.50 -38.86
CA VAL A 1019 -10.77 42.42 -39.23
C VAL A 1019 -11.50 41.09 -39.38
N THR A 1020 -11.25 40.38 -40.48
CA THR A 1020 -11.63 38.96 -40.63
C THR A 1020 -10.41 38.10 -40.32
N VAL A 1021 -10.51 37.26 -39.29
CA VAL A 1021 -9.41 36.37 -38.88
C VAL A 1021 -9.12 35.37 -40.00
N ASN A 1022 -7.88 35.40 -40.49
CA ASN A 1022 -7.39 34.41 -41.45
C ASN A 1022 -6.57 33.35 -40.70
N GLU A 1023 -7.22 32.24 -40.38
CA GLU A 1023 -6.65 31.11 -39.63
C GLU A 1023 -5.49 30.40 -40.38
N SER A 1024 -5.30 30.67 -41.68
CA SER A 1024 -4.18 30.10 -42.47
C SER A 1024 -2.83 30.81 -42.25
N LEU A 1025 -2.81 31.95 -41.56
CA LEU A 1025 -1.58 32.68 -41.26
C LEU A 1025 -0.88 32.09 -40.02
N PRO A 1026 0.46 32.16 -39.91
CA PRO A 1026 1.14 31.84 -38.66
C PRO A 1026 0.62 32.68 -37.49
N GLU A 1027 0.45 32.09 -36.32
CA GLU A 1027 -0.11 32.71 -35.11
C GLU A 1027 0.49 34.08 -34.80
N GLN A 1028 1.82 34.20 -34.83
CA GLN A 1028 2.52 35.47 -34.58
C GLN A 1028 2.14 36.58 -35.57
N THR A 1029 1.78 36.21 -36.80
CA THR A 1029 1.32 37.14 -37.83
C THR A 1029 -0.13 37.53 -37.58
N GLN A 1030 -0.98 36.57 -37.20
CA GLN A 1030 -2.36 36.84 -36.79
C GLN A 1030 -2.41 37.81 -35.60
N ILE A 1031 -1.60 37.58 -34.56
CA ILE A 1031 -1.51 38.48 -33.40
C ILE A 1031 -1.05 39.88 -33.83
N ARG A 1032 -0.08 39.97 -34.73
CA ARG A 1032 0.43 41.26 -35.19
C ARG A 1032 -0.64 42.07 -35.93
N VAL A 1033 -1.39 41.45 -36.83
CA VAL A 1033 -2.29 42.16 -37.76
C VAL A 1033 -3.74 42.25 -37.32
N ASN A 1034 -4.19 41.35 -36.42
CA ASN A 1034 -5.59 41.23 -36.05
C ASN A 1034 -5.89 41.66 -34.61
N ILE A 1035 -4.90 41.67 -33.71
CA ILE A 1035 -5.11 41.88 -32.26
C ILE A 1035 -4.77 43.32 -31.84
N ALA A 1036 -5.62 43.91 -31.00
CA ALA A 1036 -5.50 45.24 -30.42
C ALA A 1036 -4.47 45.28 -29.28
N HIS A 1037 -4.05 46.48 -28.89
CA HIS A 1037 -3.22 46.65 -27.70
C HIS A 1037 -4.13 46.66 -26.46
N ALA A 1038 -3.75 45.97 -25.40
CA ALA A 1038 -4.48 45.89 -24.15
C ALA A 1038 -3.58 46.26 -22.96
N ALA A 1039 -4.20 46.86 -21.95
CA ALA A 1039 -3.62 47.19 -20.66
C ALA A 1039 -3.98 46.14 -19.60
N PHE A 1040 -3.11 45.99 -18.61
CA PHE A 1040 -3.17 44.92 -17.60
C PHE A 1040 -3.45 45.51 -16.22
N PRO A 1041 -4.57 45.18 -15.57
CA PRO A 1041 -4.86 45.63 -14.22
C PRO A 1041 -3.90 45.03 -13.17
N ASP A 1042 -3.49 45.83 -12.19
CA ASP A 1042 -2.67 45.45 -11.04
C ASP A 1042 -3.56 45.11 -9.85
N PHE A 1043 -3.89 43.82 -9.71
CA PHE A 1043 -4.80 43.32 -8.66
C PHE A 1043 -4.22 43.34 -7.24
N LEU A 1044 -2.96 43.76 -7.05
CA LEU A 1044 -2.39 43.99 -5.72
C LEU A 1044 -2.83 45.34 -5.13
N ARG A 1045 -3.48 46.20 -5.92
CA ARG A 1045 -4.01 47.49 -5.47
C ARG A 1045 -5.47 47.40 -5.07
N ASN A 1046 -5.82 48.07 -3.97
CA ASN A 1046 -7.21 48.19 -3.54
C ASN A 1046 -8.10 48.92 -4.56
N SER A 1047 -7.56 49.90 -5.31
CA SER A 1047 -8.32 50.62 -6.34
C SER A 1047 -8.77 49.70 -7.47
N THR A 1048 -7.92 48.76 -7.89
CA THR A 1048 -8.25 47.76 -8.92
C THR A 1048 -9.39 46.85 -8.49
N VAL A 1049 -9.44 46.44 -7.21
CA VAL A 1049 -10.52 45.60 -6.67
C VAL A 1049 -11.87 46.33 -6.74
N GLU A 1050 -11.92 47.59 -6.34
CA GLU A 1050 -13.15 48.39 -6.39
C GLU A 1050 -13.58 48.71 -7.83
N TRP A 1051 -12.63 49.02 -8.72
CA TRP A 1051 -12.88 49.20 -10.14
C TRP A 1051 -13.50 47.93 -10.76
N TRP A 1052 -12.87 46.76 -10.57
CA TRP A 1052 -13.35 45.49 -11.14
C TRP A 1052 -14.77 45.14 -10.68
N LYS A 1053 -15.07 45.37 -9.39
CA LYS A 1053 -16.40 45.21 -8.83
C LYS A 1053 -17.43 46.12 -9.52
N ARG A 1054 -17.07 47.38 -9.77
CA ARG A 1054 -17.94 48.33 -10.48
C ARG A 1054 -18.21 47.90 -11.91
N GLU A 1055 -17.19 47.46 -12.66
CA GLU A 1055 -17.36 47.03 -14.05
C GLU A 1055 -18.26 45.78 -14.15
N ILE A 1056 -18.09 44.81 -13.24
CA ILE A 1056 -18.97 43.63 -13.14
C ILE A 1056 -20.43 44.05 -12.88
N LEU A 1057 -20.66 44.97 -11.95
CA LEU A 1057 -22.01 45.45 -11.62
C LEU A 1057 -22.65 46.22 -12.79
N GLU A 1058 -21.89 47.08 -13.47
CA GLU A 1058 -22.34 47.81 -14.64
C GLU A 1058 -22.76 46.85 -15.78
N PHE A 1059 -22.03 45.76 -16.00
CA PHE A 1059 -22.40 44.75 -17.01
C PHE A 1059 -23.60 43.89 -16.57
N TYR A 1060 -23.65 43.52 -15.29
CA TYR A 1060 -24.72 42.71 -14.72
C TYR A 1060 -26.07 43.44 -14.69
N ASP A 1061 -26.07 44.71 -14.29
CA ASP A 1061 -27.28 45.52 -14.14
C ASP A 1061 -27.61 46.33 -15.39
N ASN A 1062 -26.61 46.75 -16.17
CA ASN A 1062 -26.75 47.67 -17.30
C ASN A 1062 -27.76 48.81 -17.01
N PRO A 1063 -27.43 49.72 -16.07
CA PRO A 1063 -28.38 50.71 -15.56
C PRO A 1063 -28.88 51.70 -16.62
N ARG A 1064 -28.19 51.79 -17.77
CA ARG A 1064 -28.58 52.65 -18.90
C ARG A 1064 -29.56 51.97 -19.85
N ASN A 1065 -29.55 50.64 -19.93
CA ASN A 1065 -30.47 49.86 -20.73
C ASN A 1065 -30.73 48.48 -20.10
N ASN A 1066 -31.78 48.41 -19.28
CA ASN A 1066 -32.17 47.18 -18.57
C ASN A 1066 -32.46 45.98 -19.51
N SER A 1067 -32.75 46.20 -20.79
CA SER A 1067 -32.96 45.07 -21.73
C SER A 1067 -31.65 44.39 -22.13
N GLN A 1068 -30.50 45.00 -21.83
CA GLN A 1068 -29.16 44.46 -22.08
C GLN A 1068 -28.45 43.99 -20.81
N SER A 1069 -29.15 43.87 -19.67
CA SER A 1069 -28.56 43.37 -18.42
C SER A 1069 -28.22 41.88 -18.51
N VAL A 1070 -26.95 41.52 -18.31
CA VAL A 1070 -26.49 40.13 -18.41
C VAL A 1070 -26.50 39.47 -17.01
N LYS A 1071 -27.64 38.85 -16.66
CA LYS A 1071 -27.91 38.32 -15.30
C LYS A 1071 -27.33 36.92 -15.04
N PHE A 1072 -26.02 36.76 -15.13
CA PHE A 1072 -25.32 35.48 -14.87
C PHE A 1072 -25.41 35.01 -13.39
N ASP A 1073 -24.98 33.78 -13.12
CA ASP A 1073 -24.97 33.13 -11.80
C ASP A 1073 -23.55 32.83 -11.30
N GLY A 1074 -22.56 32.88 -12.20
CA GLY A 1074 -21.14 32.72 -11.89
C GLY A 1074 -20.26 33.36 -12.96
N LEU A 1075 -18.97 33.46 -12.66
CA LEU A 1075 -17.93 34.02 -13.52
C LEU A 1075 -16.83 33.00 -13.74
N TRP A 1076 -16.38 32.84 -14.98
CA TRP A 1076 -15.12 32.19 -15.34
C TRP A 1076 -14.11 33.28 -15.69
N ILE A 1077 -12.97 33.34 -15.01
CA ILE A 1077 -11.85 34.22 -15.37
C ILE A 1077 -10.79 33.41 -16.12
N VAL A 1078 -10.39 33.85 -17.31
CA VAL A 1078 -9.31 33.22 -18.09
C VAL A 1078 -7.98 33.95 -17.90
N SER A 1079 -6.88 33.21 -18.00
CA SER A 1079 -5.52 33.70 -17.78
C SER A 1079 -5.06 34.60 -18.91
N VAL A 1080 -4.21 35.55 -18.54
CA VAL A 1080 -3.54 36.48 -19.43
C VAL A 1080 -2.04 36.36 -19.21
N GLU A 1081 -1.27 35.96 -20.23
CA GLU A 1081 0.18 36.15 -20.22
C GLU A 1081 0.52 37.52 -20.82
N MET A 1082 1.33 38.31 -20.12
CA MET A 1082 1.99 39.47 -20.70
C MET A 1082 3.09 38.94 -21.63
N CYS A 1083 2.68 38.42 -22.79
CA CYS A 1083 3.60 37.95 -23.80
C CYS A 1083 4.40 39.19 -24.25
N LEU A 1084 5.66 39.30 -23.83
CA LEU A 1084 6.61 40.24 -24.41
C LEU A 1084 6.84 39.78 -25.85
N ILE A 1085 5.91 40.15 -26.73
CA ILE A 1085 5.99 39.97 -28.17
C ILE A 1085 7.01 40.98 -28.71
N PHE A 1086 8.26 40.78 -28.33
CA PHE A 1086 9.41 41.20 -29.09
C PHE A 1086 10.09 39.94 -29.55
N GLY A 1087 9.88 39.58 -30.82
CA GLY A 1087 10.67 38.52 -31.45
C GLY A 1087 12.14 38.82 -31.19
N VAL A 1088 12.86 37.89 -30.56
CA VAL A 1088 14.32 37.86 -30.39
C VAL A 1088 14.96 39.26 -30.37
N ASN A 1089 14.96 39.94 -29.20
CA ASN A 1089 15.92 40.99 -28.75
C ASN A 1089 15.31 42.01 -27.78
N VAL A 1090 14.83 41.60 -26.59
CA VAL A 1090 14.72 42.54 -25.45
C VAL A 1090 15.22 41.86 -24.15
N CYS A 1091 16.47 41.40 -24.19
CA CYS A 1091 17.42 41.67 -23.09
C CYS A 1091 18.38 42.80 -23.53
N GLN A 1092 17.89 43.72 -24.36
CA GLN A 1092 18.50 45.02 -24.61
C GLN A 1092 17.85 46.06 -23.69
N ALA A 1093 18.08 45.92 -22.38
CA ALA A 1093 18.27 47.12 -21.59
C ALA A 1093 19.69 47.60 -21.91
N ARG A 1094 19.80 48.43 -22.95
CA ARG A 1094 20.86 49.44 -23.03
C ARG A 1094 20.73 50.29 -21.77
N VAL A 1095 21.47 49.96 -20.72
CA VAL A 1095 22.00 51.02 -19.87
C VAL A 1095 23.09 51.64 -20.72
N GLU A 1096 22.80 52.79 -21.33
CA GLU A 1096 23.83 53.69 -21.83
C GLU A 1096 24.66 54.19 -20.65
N LEU A 1097 25.57 53.34 -20.17
CA LEU A 1097 26.77 53.81 -19.48
C LEU A 1097 27.84 53.90 -20.55
N GLN A 1098 28.01 55.12 -21.05
CA GLN A 1098 29.21 55.53 -21.77
C GLN A 1098 30.43 55.20 -20.89
N THR A 1099 31.11 54.08 -21.15
CA THR A 1099 32.58 53.89 -21.09
C THR A 1099 32.91 52.43 -21.39
N GLU A 1100 33.73 52.20 -22.41
CA GLU A 1100 34.24 50.88 -22.78
C GLU A 1100 35.11 50.30 -21.65
N THR A 1101 34.77 49.11 -21.15
CA THR A 1101 35.67 48.29 -20.32
C THR A 1101 35.74 46.85 -20.83
N ALA A 1102 36.83 46.17 -20.46
CA ALA A 1102 37.29 44.90 -21.05
C ALA A 1102 36.28 43.73 -21.03
N ALA A 1103 35.18 43.82 -20.26
CA ALA A 1103 34.10 42.84 -20.25
C ALA A 1103 33.38 42.71 -21.61
N ALA A 1104 33.34 43.78 -22.41
CA ALA A 1104 32.67 43.78 -23.72
C ALA A 1104 33.38 42.90 -24.77
N ARG A 1105 34.68 42.59 -24.61
CA ARG A 1105 35.42 41.71 -25.53
C ARG A 1105 35.19 40.22 -25.26
N VAL A 1106 34.88 39.84 -24.03
CA VAL A 1106 34.65 38.42 -23.65
C VAL A 1106 33.27 37.95 -24.11
N LEU A 1107 32.24 38.80 -24.00
CA LEU A 1107 30.87 38.50 -24.43
C LEU A 1107 30.73 38.29 -25.95
N LYS A 1108 31.55 38.95 -26.75
CA LYS A 1108 31.53 38.80 -28.22
C LYS A 1108 32.13 37.47 -28.69
N GLY A 1109 33.02 36.85 -27.88
CA GLY A 1109 33.63 35.55 -28.18
C GLY A 1109 32.73 34.35 -27.90
N ILE A 1110 31.76 34.50 -26.99
CA ILE A 1110 30.83 33.42 -26.61
C ILE A 1110 29.64 33.33 -27.58
N TYR A 1111 29.28 34.45 -28.22
CA TYR A 1111 28.08 34.55 -29.07
C TYR A 1111 28.20 33.90 -30.46
N ASN A 1112 29.42 33.66 -30.97
CA ASN A 1112 29.60 33.07 -32.31
C ASN A 1112 29.51 31.53 -32.35
N THR A 1113 29.34 30.86 -31.22
CA THR A 1113 29.31 29.38 -31.14
C THR A 1113 27.92 28.80 -30.86
N ALA A 1114 26.90 29.64 -30.66
CA ALA A 1114 25.54 29.21 -30.30
C ALA A 1114 24.50 29.40 -31.43
N CYS A 1115 24.94 29.83 -32.62
CA CYS A 1115 24.14 29.73 -33.85
C CYS A 1115 24.82 28.76 -34.82
N LEU A 1116 24.77 27.47 -34.48
CA LEU A 1116 24.77 26.32 -35.39
C LEU A 1116 24.07 25.15 -34.72
#